data_AF-A0A0G0L5S2-F1
#
_entry.id   AF-A0A0G0L5S2-F1
#
_cell.length_a   1.000
_cell.length_b   1.000
_cell.length_c   1.000
_cell.angle_alpha   90.00
_cell.angle_beta   90.00
_cell.angle_gamma   90.00
#
_symmetry.space_group_name_H-M   'P 1'
#
loop_
_entity.id
_entity.type
_entity.pdbx_description
1 polymer ?
#
loop_
_entity_poly.entity_id
_entity_poly.type
_entity_poly.pdbx_seq_one_letter_code
_entity_poly.pdbx_strand_id
1 'polypeptide(L)'
;MAAQKPLTLFFRDIDKDSLPDVGGKGANLGEMTQAKFPVPNGFAVTVASYDIFLEENKISEQINNLLKDVNVDNPDELQNASEKVQKLVSKAEVPESVKKDVLKSYWKLSGAFKKALVAVRSSATAEDLPGMSFAGQQATFLNIKGDSSLLLAVRDCWASLFTARAIFYRAQNNIKTEKVKISVIVQKMVQSNVSGVMFTIDPVTNDKERIIIESVWGLGEMIVQGSVVPDRYVVQKETFDILSKEISDQSIQLIKKGTVTSELEVPKSIRDKQKLTDAEIIKLAKIADALQKHYYFPQDIEWAKEGSDLFIVQTRPVTTIKEGKNKVAAGYKTAEIPILTGAGASPGIGTGQVKILKSPKEISKVKQGDVLVAPMTSPDYVPAMKRANAIITDEGGQTSHAAIVSRELGIPCVVGTKEATKLLKDDAVVTVDGSKGFIYLGGNVKLEKSEEAKKNYKTNLKTATKVYVNLAEKELANEMAKKNVNGVGLLRAEFMIAGIGIHPKEAIKNKKQGEFIEKLSADMSIFCKAFYPRPVVYRATDFKTNEYRSLPGGATWEPVEANPMLGFRGAYRYISSPEVFNLELQAIKNVREKYNNLWLMIPFVRSPLELTKVKKLIATEGLLESPTFKLWMMVEIPVNVIQIEDFIKVGIDGVSIGSNDLTMLTTGTDRDNAEVASAFDERSPSVLWSLRRVIRKCKKHGVTTSICGQAPSTYEDLVFKLVKYGVTSISVNPDAIDRVRSVIYEAEKEVVSKGRK
;
A
#
# COMPACT_ATOMS: atom_id res chain seq x y z
N MET A 1 6.45 30.19 40.18
CA MET A 1 6.42 30.84 38.85
C MET A 1 6.70 29.76 37.83
N ALA A 2 5.75 29.41 36.97
CA ALA A 2 6.01 28.48 35.87
C ALA A 2 7.04 29.15 34.94
N ALA A 3 8.13 28.46 34.63
CA ALA A 3 9.14 28.96 33.71
C ALA A 3 8.47 29.27 32.36
N GLN A 4 8.60 30.51 31.89
CA GLN A 4 8.03 30.93 30.62
C GLN A 4 8.67 30.09 29.50
N LYS A 5 7.85 29.37 28.74
CA LYS A 5 8.34 28.50 27.67
C LYS A 5 9.11 29.33 26.63
N PRO A 6 10.26 28.85 26.12
CA PRO A 6 11.07 29.58 25.16
C PRO A 6 10.35 29.75 23.81
N LEU A 7 10.42 30.95 23.23
CA LEU A 7 9.79 31.27 21.93
C LEU A 7 10.60 30.74 20.74
N THR A 8 11.91 30.58 20.92
CA THR A 8 12.80 29.93 19.96
C THR A 8 13.78 28.98 20.65
N LEU A 9 14.15 27.90 19.97
CA LEU A 9 15.10 26.89 20.46
C LEU A 9 16.09 26.52 19.36
N PHE A 10 17.40 26.63 19.61
CA PHE A 10 18.41 26.15 18.66
C PHE A 10 18.46 24.63 18.63
N PHE A 11 18.79 24.01 17.50
CA PHE A 11 18.83 22.55 17.39
C PHE A 11 19.70 21.87 18.45
N ARG A 12 20.83 22.48 18.80
CA ARG A 12 21.73 21.98 19.87
C ARG A 12 21.08 21.97 21.27
N ASP A 13 20.01 22.73 21.46
CA ASP A 13 19.29 22.93 22.72
C ASP A 13 17.92 22.19 22.70
N ILE A 14 17.63 21.39 21.65
CA ILE A 14 16.39 20.60 21.50
C ILE A 14 16.70 19.14 21.82
N ASP A 15 15.92 18.54 22.73
CA ASP A 15 16.02 17.14 23.12
C ASP A 15 14.73 16.34 22.81
N LYS A 16 14.71 15.07 23.23
CA LYS A 16 13.57 14.15 23.03
C LYS A 16 12.25 14.64 23.66
N ASP A 17 12.32 15.45 24.72
CA ASP A 17 11.14 15.92 25.45
C ASP A 17 10.56 17.20 24.81
N SER A 18 11.29 17.78 23.84
CA SER A 18 10.93 19.01 23.14
C SER A 18 9.92 18.81 21.99
N LEU A 19 9.55 17.57 21.63
CA LEU A 19 8.62 17.27 20.52
C LEU A 19 7.30 18.07 20.57
N PRO A 20 6.63 18.25 21.73
CA PRO A 20 5.43 19.08 21.82
C PRO A 20 5.66 20.57 21.53
N ASP A 21 6.90 21.05 21.68
CA ASP A 21 7.26 22.46 21.51
C ASP A 21 7.84 22.76 20.12
N VAL A 22 8.45 21.78 19.43
CA VAL A 22 9.12 21.99 18.12
C VAL A 22 8.61 21.12 16.97
N GLY A 23 7.64 20.24 17.23
CA GLY A 23 7.11 19.29 16.25
C GLY A 23 8.12 18.21 15.86
N GLY A 24 7.68 17.28 15.00
CA GLY A 24 8.45 16.08 14.68
C GLY A 24 9.77 16.35 13.94
N LYS A 25 9.75 17.19 12.89
CA LYS A 25 10.98 17.63 12.18
C LYS A 25 11.96 18.35 13.10
N GLY A 26 11.47 19.24 13.94
CA GLY A 26 12.29 19.98 14.90
C GLY A 26 12.99 19.04 15.89
N ALA A 27 12.26 18.05 16.40
CA ALA A 27 12.80 17.03 17.31
C ALA A 27 13.88 16.19 16.62
N ASN A 28 13.63 15.69 15.40
CA ASN A 28 14.61 14.90 14.63
C ASN A 28 15.88 15.71 14.32
N LEU A 29 15.75 16.99 13.95
CA LEU A 29 16.89 17.88 13.71
C LEU A 29 17.71 18.13 14.99
N GLY A 30 17.03 18.29 16.13
CA GLY A 30 17.67 18.42 17.44
C GLY A 30 18.45 17.17 17.82
N GLU A 31 17.80 16.01 17.73
CA GLU A 31 18.41 14.70 18.03
C GLU A 31 19.64 14.42 17.16
N MET A 32 19.53 14.60 15.85
CA MET A 32 20.68 14.45 14.94
C MET A 32 21.83 15.41 15.28
N THR A 33 21.52 16.65 15.67
CA THR A 33 22.53 17.65 16.05
C THR A 33 23.25 17.22 17.34
N GLN A 34 22.53 16.72 18.34
CA GLN A 34 23.13 16.20 19.57
C GLN A 34 23.99 14.96 19.33
N ALA A 35 23.55 14.08 18.42
CA ALA A 35 24.29 12.91 17.99
C ALA A 35 25.48 13.23 17.06
N LYS A 36 25.75 14.52 16.81
CA LYS A 36 26.88 15.03 16.00
C LYS A 36 26.85 14.60 14.53
N PHE A 37 25.67 14.31 13.99
CA PHE A 37 25.49 14.19 12.55
C PHE A 37 25.69 15.56 11.88
N PRO A 38 26.09 15.60 10.59
CA PRO A 38 26.37 16.85 9.90
C PRO A 38 25.09 17.57 9.51
N VAL A 39 24.40 18.17 10.49
CA VAL A 39 23.16 18.92 10.28
C VAL A 39 23.49 20.41 10.11
N PRO A 40 22.94 21.11 9.11
CA PRO A 40 23.08 22.55 9.02
C PRO A 40 22.44 23.22 10.24
N ASN A 41 23.18 24.13 10.88
CA ASN A 41 22.71 24.86 12.05
C ASN A 41 21.38 25.56 11.80
N GLY A 42 20.55 25.64 12.83
CA GLY A 42 19.26 26.29 12.78
C GLY A 42 18.59 26.37 14.15
N PHE A 43 17.36 26.86 14.15
CA PHE A 43 16.52 26.95 15.32
C PHE A 43 15.05 26.72 14.95
N ALA A 44 14.26 26.28 15.92
CA ALA A 44 12.82 26.18 15.84
C ALA A 44 12.17 27.43 16.44
N VAL A 45 11.19 27.99 15.75
CA VAL A 45 10.17 28.87 16.30
C VAL A 45 9.12 27.98 16.94
N THR A 46 9.03 28.03 18.26
CA THR A 46 8.28 27.03 19.03
C THR A 46 6.78 27.18 18.89
N VAL A 47 6.05 26.15 19.29
CA VAL A 47 4.60 26.16 19.41
C VAL A 47 4.10 27.28 20.31
N ALA A 48 4.85 27.68 21.34
CA ALA A 48 4.50 28.81 22.19
C ALA A 48 4.43 30.13 21.41
N SER A 49 5.31 30.34 20.42
CA SER A 49 5.24 31.50 19.53
C SER A 49 3.97 31.51 18.68
N TYR A 50 3.53 30.33 18.21
CA TYR A 50 2.28 30.18 17.47
C TYR A 50 1.06 30.46 18.35
N ASP A 51 1.06 29.95 19.60
CA ASP A 51 -0.02 30.21 20.56
C ASP A 51 -0.18 31.71 20.84
N ILE A 52 0.91 32.44 21.10
CA ILE A 52 0.88 33.90 21.32
C ILE A 52 0.38 34.64 20.08
N PHE A 53 0.83 34.21 18.88
CA PHE A 53 0.36 34.79 17.62
C PHE A 53 -1.15 34.64 17.44
N LEU A 54 -1.72 33.47 17.76
CA LEU A 54 -3.16 33.25 17.70
C LEU A 54 -3.93 34.09 18.74
N GLU A 55 -3.40 34.19 19.96
CA GLU A 55 -4.03 34.89 21.08
C GLU A 55 -4.07 36.41 20.85
N GLU A 56 -2.94 37.05 20.58
CA GLU A 56 -2.86 38.51 20.43
C GLU A 56 -3.65 39.02 19.21
N ASN A 57 -3.72 38.22 18.14
CA ASN A 57 -4.49 38.57 16.94
C ASN A 57 -5.96 38.10 16.99
N LYS A 58 -6.39 37.40 18.06
CA LYS A 58 -7.75 36.81 18.19
C LYS A 58 -8.16 35.96 16.98
N ILE A 59 -7.20 35.24 16.40
CA ILE A 59 -7.40 34.47 15.15
C ILE A 59 -8.25 33.22 15.40
N SER A 60 -8.08 32.57 16.55
CA SER A 60 -8.74 31.28 16.85
C SER A 60 -10.26 31.36 16.73
N GLU A 61 -10.89 32.41 17.27
CA GLU A 61 -12.34 32.62 17.19
C GLU A 61 -12.80 32.87 15.74
N GLN A 62 -12.01 33.63 14.98
CA GLN A 62 -12.32 33.96 13.58
C GLN A 62 -12.21 32.72 12.68
N ILE A 63 -11.21 31.87 12.89
CA ILE A 63 -11.05 30.59 12.18
C ILE A 63 -12.25 29.69 12.47
N ASN A 64 -12.63 29.56 13.74
CA ASN A 64 -13.78 28.73 14.12
C ASN A 64 -15.07 29.22 13.47
N ASN A 65 -15.31 30.53 13.44
CA ASN A 65 -16.49 31.09 12.77
C ASN A 65 -16.47 30.85 11.25
N LEU A 66 -15.31 30.92 10.61
CA LEU A 66 -15.16 30.67 9.17
C LEU A 66 -15.33 29.20 8.79
N LEU A 67 -15.05 28.27 9.72
CA LEU A 67 -15.10 26.82 9.47
C LEU A 67 -16.36 26.13 10.03
N LYS A 68 -17.15 26.80 10.87
CA LYS A 68 -18.28 26.20 11.61
C LYS A 68 -19.35 25.57 10.72
N ASP A 69 -19.70 26.25 9.63
CA ASP A 69 -20.80 25.86 8.74
C ASP A 69 -20.29 25.36 7.38
N VAL A 70 -18.98 25.12 7.24
CA VAL A 70 -18.38 24.69 5.98
C VAL A 70 -18.66 23.20 5.77
N ASN A 71 -19.36 22.87 4.69
CA ASN A 71 -19.45 21.49 4.24
C ASN A 71 -18.11 21.02 3.67
N VAL A 72 -17.37 20.23 4.45
CA VAL A 72 -16.04 19.74 4.07
C VAL A 72 -16.06 18.74 2.90
N ASP A 73 -17.21 18.12 2.62
CA ASP A 73 -17.39 17.23 1.47
C ASP A 73 -17.70 17.99 0.16
N ASN A 74 -17.88 19.32 0.25
CA ASN A 74 -18.02 20.22 -0.90
C ASN A 74 -16.66 20.89 -1.22
N PRO A 75 -15.97 20.49 -2.31
CA PRO A 75 -14.62 21.00 -2.61
C PRO A 75 -14.55 22.52 -2.79
N ASP A 76 -15.54 23.13 -3.42
CA ASP A 76 -15.53 24.57 -3.72
C ASP A 76 -15.73 25.40 -2.44
N GLU A 77 -16.59 24.93 -1.54
CA GLU A 77 -16.87 25.60 -0.27
C GLU A 77 -15.67 25.51 0.68
N LEU A 78 -15.07 24.32 0.76
CA LEU A 78 -13.86 24.06 1.52
C LEU A 78 -12.66 24.87 1.01
N GLN A 79 -12.47 24.94 -0.31
CA GLN A 79 -11.39 25.72 -0.92
C GLN A 79 -11.55 27.22 -0.62
N ASN A 80 -12.75 27.75 -0.77
CA ASN A 80 -13.06 29.15 -0.44
C ASN A 80 -12.84 29.46 1.05
N ALA A 81 -13.24 28.55 1.95
CA ALA A 81 -13.02 28.72 3.38
C ALA A 81 -11.52 28.66 3.73
N SER A 82 -10.78 27.73 3.13
CA SER A 82 -9.34 27.61 3.28
C SER A 82 -8.61 28.88 2.87
N GLU A 83 -8.93 29.45 1.71
CA GLU A 83 -8.30 30.68 1.21
C GLU A 83 -8.57 31.87 2.13
N LYS A 84 -9.79 31.99 2.67
CA LYS A 84 -10.15 33.02 3.65
C LYS A 84 -9.33 32.88 4.94
N VAL A 85 -9.21 31.66 5.47
CA VAL A 85 -8.42 31.39 6.69
C VAL A 85 -6.93 31.65 6.45
N GLN A 86 -6.38 31.17 5.34
CA GLN A 86 -4.97 31.41 4.99
C GLN A 86 -4.68 32.91 4.82
N LYS A 87 -5.59 33.66 4.20
CA LYS A 87 -5.49 35.12 4.04
C LYS A 87 -5.61 35.87 5.37
N LEU A 88 -6.38 35.34 6.31
CA LEU A 88 -6.47 35.88 7.67
C LEU A 88 -5.12 35.74 8.38
N VAL A 89 -4.57 34.53 8.40
CA VAL A 89 -3.28 34.23 9.06
C VAL A 89 -2.13 35.00 8.40
N SER A 90 -2.09 35.07 7.07
CA SER A 90 -1.04 35.79 6.33
C SER A 90 -1.14 37.31 6.39
N LYS A 91 -2.23 37.88 6.93
CA LYS A 91 -2.35 39.34 7.15
C LYS A 91 -2.11 39.75 8.59
N ALA A 92 -2.23 38.83 9.53
CA ALA A 92 -2.02 39.10 10.94
C ALA A 92 -0.58 39.54 11.25
N GLU A 93 -0.43 40.33 12.32
CA GLU A 93 0.87 40.84 12.75
C GLU A 93 1.56 39.82 13.65
N VAL A 94 2.87 39.63 13.45
CA VAL A 94 3.67 38.79 14.35
C VAL A 94 3.91 39.58 15.65
N PRO A 95 3.50 39.04 16.82
CA PRO A 95 3.71 39.69 18.12
C PRO A 95 5.13 40.20 18.31
N GLU A 96 5.29 41.38 18.90
CA GLU A 96 6.61 42.03 19.04
C GLU A 96 7.56 41.21 19.92
N SER A 97 7.04 40.44 20.88
CA SER A 97 7.79 39.48 21.70
C SER A 97 8.39 38.36 20.84
N VAL A 98 7.56 37.70 20.02
CA VAL A 98 7.96 36.63 19.09
C VAL A 98 8.94 37.16 18.05
N LYS A 99 8.64 38.31 17.45
CA LYS A 99 9.49 38.96 16.44
C LYS A 99 10.89 39.22 16.98
N LYS A 100 11.03 39.79 18.19
CA LYS A 100 12.33 40.06 18.81
C LYS A 100 13.14 38.78 18.99
N ASP A 101 12.54 37.71 19.48
CA ASP A 101 13.23 36.44 19.72
C ASP A 101 13.62 35.72 18.42
N VAL A 102 12.73 35.70 17.43
CA VAL A 102 13.03 35.14 16.09
C VAL A 102 14.19 35.87 15.44
N LEU A 103 14.18 37.21 15.44
CA LEU A 103 15.26 38.01 14.86
C LEU A 103 16.57 37.87 15.64
N LYS A 104 16.52 37.82 16.98
CA LYS A 104 17.70 37.57 17.82
C LYS A 104 18.34 36.22 17.49
N SER A 105 17.54 35.16 17.35
CA SER A 105 18.02 33.83 16.98
C SER A 105 18.55 33.80 15.54
N TYR A 106 17.90 34.48 14.60
CA TYR A 106 18.36 34.62 13.22
C TYR A 106 19.68 35.39 13.09
N TRP A 107 19.86 36.48 13.83
CA TRP A 107 21.13 37.22 13.85
C TRP A 107 22.25 36.38 14.46
N LYS A 108 21.96 35.64 15.54
CA LYS A 108 22.93 34.70 16.14
C LYS A 108 23.31 33.58 15.16
N LEU A 109 22.35 33.04 14.41
CA LEU A 109 22.61 32.06 13.33
C LEU A 109 23.44 32.67 12.19
N SER A 110 23.19 33.94 11.86
CA SER A 110 23.87 34.65 10.76
C SER A 110 25.28 35.16 11.10
N GLY A 111 25.65 35.21 12.37
CA GLY A 111 26.91 35.79 12.84
C GLY A 111 27.02 37.31 12.58
N ALA A 112 28.26 37.83 12.66
CA ALA A 112 28.56 39.27 12.64
C ALA A 112 28.03 40.02 11.39
N PHE A 113 27.84 39.32 10.28
CA PHE A 113 27.46 39.92 8.99
C PHE A 113 25.95 39.85 8.66
N LYS A 114 25.10 39.32 9.57
CA LYS A 114 23.62 39.35 9.54
C LYS A 114 22.95 39.00 8.19
N LYS A 115 23.47 38.01 7.45
CA LYS A 115 23.06 37.75 6.05
C LYS A 115 22.94 36.26 5.69
N ALA A 116 22.74 35.35 6.64
CA ALA A 116 22.59 33.94 6.29
C ALA A 116 21.32 33.71 5.46
N LEU A 117 21.45 32.91 4.42
CA LEU A 117 20.28 32.37 3.72
C LEU A 117 19.74 31.21 4.55
N VAL A 118 18.42 31.16 4.72
CA VAL A 118 17.76 30.13 5.50
C VAL A 118 16.64 29.47 4.71
N ALA A 119 16.43 28.18 4.98
CA ALA A 119 15.21 27.47 4.67
C ALA A 119 14.25 27.62 5.86
N VAL A 120 13.01 27.97 5.57
CA VAL A 120 11.93 28.08 6.56
C VAL A 120 10.92 26.99 6.25
N ARG A 121 10.75 26.06 7.19
CA ARG A 121 9.96 24.83 6.99
C ARG A 121 8.95 24.69 8.11
N SER A 122 7.74 24.27 7.81
CA SER A 122 6.78 23.84 8.81
C SER A 122 7.21 22.53 9.50
N SER A 123 6.89 22.43 10.78
CA SER A 123 7.09 21.25 11.64
C SER A 123 5.87 21.09 12.54
N ALA A 124 4.90 20.26 12.14
CA ALA A 124 3.68 20.07 12.93
C ALA A 124 3.88 19.04 14.04
N THR A 125 3.15 19.18 15.16
CA THR A 125 3.25 18.25 16.30
C THR A 125 2.65 16.86 16.03
N ALA A 126 1.89 16.71 14.94
CA ALA A 126 1.26 15.47 14.51
C ALA A 126 1.85 14.92 13.18
N GLU A 127 2.97 15.47 12.72
CA GLU A 127 3.55 15.18 11.40
C GLU A 127 4.20 13.79 11.29
N ASP A 128 4.73 13.29 12.41
CA ASP A 128 5.52 12.05 12.49
C ASP A 128 4.85 10.96 13.33
N LEU A 129 3.53 11.07 13.58
CA LEU A 129 2.79 10.01 14.26
C LEU A 129 2.67 8.76 13.35
N PRO A 130 2.89 7.54 13.87
CA PRO A 130 2.75 6.31 13.09
C PRO A 130 1.35 6.22 12.46
N GLY A 131 1.28 6.17 11.12
CA GLY A 131 0.04 6.15 10.35
C GLY A 131 -0.40 7.50 9.77
N MET A 132 0.23 8.61 10.13
CA MET A 132 -0.09 9.95 9.62
C MET A 132 1.04 10.49 8.73
N SER A 133 0.99 10.23 7.42
CA SER A 133 1.97 10.80 6.48
C SER A 133 1.44 12.09 5.86
N PHE A 134 1.85 13.24 6.39
CA PHE A 134 1.61 14.56 5.78
C PHE A 134 2.60 14.88 4.65
N ALA A 135 3.08 13.86 3.91
CA ALA A 135 4.08 14.05 2.87
C ALA A 135 3.60 15.05 1.79
N GLY A 136 4.43 16.07 1.52
CA GLY A 136 4.26 17.04 0.44
C GLY A 136 3.15 18.08 0.62
N GLN A 137 2.56 18.21 1.81
CA GLN A 137 1.41 19.12 2.03
C GLN A 137 1.74 20.45 2.70
N GLN A 138 2.97 20.66 3.17
CA GLN A 138 3.30 21.83 3.96
C GLN A 138 4.37 22.71 3.30
N ALA A 139 4.36 24.00 3.64
CA ALA A 139 5.14 25.02 2.96
C ALA A 139 6.62 25.00 3.38
N THR A 140 7.49 24.87 2.39
CA THR A 140 8.93 25.07 2.51
C THR A 140 9.32 26.29 1.69
N PHE A 141 9.98 27.25 2.34
CA PHE A 141 10.50 28.45 1.68
C PHE A 141 12.02 28.43 1.71
N LEU A 142 12.63 28.42 0.53
CA LEU A 142 14.09 28.34 0.37
C LEU A 142 14.70 29.72 0.10
N ASN A 143 15.99 29.87 0.41
CA ASN A 143 16.77 31.09 0.13
C ASN A 143 16.22 32.38 0.77
N ILE A 144 15.52 32.25 1.90
CA ILE A 144 15.01 33.41 2.64
C ILE A 144 16.18 34.20 3.25
N LYS A 145 16.14 35.52 3.10
CA LYS A 145 17.19 36.42 3.58
C LYS A 145 16.60 37.70 4.13
N GLY A 146 17.04 38.06 5.33
CA GLY A 146 16.71 39.33 5.98
C GLY A 146 15.47 39.25 6.85
N ASP A 147 15.38 40.23 7.75
CA ASP A 147 14.43 40.23 8.86
C ASP A 147 12.97 40.17 8.39
N SER A 148 12.58 41.03 7.45
CA SER A 148 11.20 41.09 6.94
C SER A 148 10.80 39.81 6.22
N SER A 149 11.64 39.29 5.32
CA SER A 149 11.34 38.07 4.56
C SER A 149 11.27 36.83 5.45
N LEU A 150 12.07 36.77 6.52
CA LEU A 150 11.99 35.69 7.51
C LEU A 150 10.65 35.69 8.24
N LEU A 151 10.21 36.85 8.75
CA LEU A 151 8.94 36.95 9.47
C LEU A 151 7.74 36.62 8.56
N LEU A 152 7.79 37.04 7.29
CA LEU A 152 6.80 36.67 6.29
C LEU A 152 6.76 35.15 6.09
N ALA A 153 7.91 34.51 5.86
CA ALA A 153 7.99 33.07 5.66
C ALA A 153 7.51 32.27 6.89
N VAL A 154 7.83 32.72 8.12
CA VAL A 154 7.32 32.10 9.36
C VAL A 154 5.80 32.16 9.41
N ARG A 155 5.22 33.32 9.09
CA ARG A 155 3.77 33.51 9.06
C ARG A 155 3.10 32.68 7.96
N ASP A 156 3.72 32.56 6.79
CA ASP A 156 3.20 31.76 5.69
C ASP A 156 3.27 30.25 6.02
N CYS A 157 4.30 29.81 6.75
CA CYS A 157 4.32 28.46 7.33
C CYS A 157 3.16 28.23 8.30
N TRP A 158 2.82 29.19 9.17
CA TRP A 158 1.63 29.09 10.02
C TRP A 158 0.32 29.04 9.22
N ALA A 159 0.22 29.82 8.13
CA ALA A 159 -0.93 29.78 7.24
C ALA A 159 -1.09 28.41 6.55
N SER A 160 0.02 27.72 6.25
CA SER A 160 0.00 26.41 5.61
C SER A 160 -0.72 25.31 6.42
N LEU A 161 -0.95 25.53 7.71
CA LEU A 161 -1.77 24.64 8.54
C LEU A 161 -3.25 24.61 8.10
N PHE A 162 -3.69 25.57 7.29
CA PHE A 162 -5.09 25.77 6.91
C PHE A 162 -5.34 25.60 5.41
N THR A 163 -4.52 24.79 4.72
CA THR A 163 -4.84 24.34 3.36
C THR A 163 -6.15 23.53 3.34
N ALA A 164 -6.87 23.54 2.21
CA ALA A 164 -8.13 22.82 2.06
C ALA A 164 -7.97 21.34 2.44
N ARG A 165 -6.86 20.73 2.01
CA ARG A 165 -6.51 19.33 2.34
C ARG A 165 -6.29 19.12 3.84
N ALA A 166 -5.59 20.03 4.52
CA ALA A 166 -5.37 19.95 5.96
C ALA A 166 -6.65 20.18 6.78
N ILE A 167 -7.55 21.06 6.31
CA ILE A 167 -8.87 21.27 6.92
C ILE A 167 -9.76 20.03 6.74
N PHE A 168 -9.87 19.51 5.51
CA PHE A 168 -10.63 18.29 5.20
C PHE A 168 -10.19 17.11 6.06
N TYR A 169 -8.87 16.88 6.12
CA TYR A 169 -8.31 15.78 6.89
C TYR A 169 -8.66 15.88 8.38
N ARG A 170 -8.55 17.08 8.97
CA ARG A 170 -8.91 17.30 10.37
C ARG A 170 -10.39 17.05 10.63
N ALA A 171 -11.26 17.51 9.73
CA ALA A 171 -12.70 17.31 9.84
C ALA A 171 -13.08 15.82 9.75
N GLN A 172 -12.53 15.08 8.78
CA GLN A 172 -12.75 13.64 8.62
C GLN A 172 -12.30 12.83 9.85
N ASN A 173 -11.23 13.26 10.53
CA ASN A 173 -10.68 12.58 11.71
C ASN A 173 -11.22 13.11 13.04
N ASN A 174 -12.23 13.99 13.04
CA ASN A 174 -12.77 14.64 14.24
C ASN A 174 -11.70 15.35 15.11
N ILE A 175 -10.64 15.86 14.48
CA ILE A 175 -9.57 16.60 15.15
C ILE A 175 -9.98 18.06 15.22
N LYS A 176 -10.19 18.56 16.44
CA LYS A 176 -10.48 19.98 16.69
C LYS A 176 -9.33 20.87 16.21
N THR A 177 -9.67 21.92 15.46
CA THR A 177 -8.71 22.86 14.86
C THR A 177 -7.75 23.46 15.89
N GLU A 178 -8.25 23.74 17.11
CA GLU A 178 -7.49 24.36 18.20
C GLU A 178 -6.46 23.42 18.85
N LYS A 179 -6.58 22.11 18.60
CA LYS A 179 -5.64 21.10 19.14
C LYS A 179 -4.41 20.91 18.25
N VAL A 180 -4.45 21.38 16.99
CA VAL A 180 -3.35 21.20 16.05
C VAL A 180 -2.42 22.39 16.14
N LYS A 181 -1.18 22.13 16.53
CA LYS A 181 -0.15 23.15 16.70
C LYS A 181 1.00 22.93 15.73
N ILE A 182 1.68 24.01 15.40
CA ILE A 182 2.75 24.04 14.41
C ILE A 182 3.95 24.80 14.95
N SER A 183 5.13 24.22 14.78
CA SER A 183 6.41 24.88 14.91
C SER A 183 6.95 25.23 13.51
N VAL A 184 7.87 26.19 13.44
CA VAL A 184 8.54 26.56 12.19
C VAL A 184 10.05 26.41 12.37
N ILE A 185 10.68 25.64 11.51
CA ILE A 185 12.11 25.38 11.49
C ILE A 185 12.79 26.40 10.59
N VAL A 186 13.74 27.13 11.15
CA VAL A 186 14.62 28.07 10.44
C VAL A 186 16.02 27.45 10.40
N GLN A 187 16.38 26.89 9.26
CA GLN A 187 17.64 26.17 9.05
C GLN A 187 18.54 26.92 8.09
N LYS A 188 19.86 26.98 8.35
CA LYS A 188 20.82 27.57 7.42
C LYS A 188 20.77 26.82 6.08
N MET A 189 20.63 27.58 5.01
CA MET A 189 20.53 27.03 3.66
C MET A 189 21.89 26.50 3.20
N VAL A 190 21.90 25.24 2.77
CA VAL A 190 23.03 24.62 2.05
C VAL A 190 22.84 24.95 0.57
N GLN A 191 23.76 25.68 -0.05
CA GLN A 191 23.69 26.03 -1.48
C GLN A 191 24.17 24.84 -2.30
N SER A 192 23.35 23.81 -2.34
CA SER A 192 23.79 22.52 -2.84
C SER A 192 23.98 22.51 -4.35
N ASN A 193 25.16 22.10 -4.79
CA ASN A 193 25.39 21.77 -6.20
C ASN A 193 24.85 20.37 -6.52
N VAL A 194 24.76 19.49 -5.53
CA VAL A 194 24.13 18.17 -5.62
C VAL A 194 23.33 17.94 -4.34
N SER A 195 22.14 17.39 -4.46
CA SER A 195 21.30 17.01 -3.31
C SER A 195 20.58 15.72 -3.61
N GLY A 196 19.92 15.14 -2.61
CA GLY A 196 19.30 13.85 -2.81
C GLY A 196 18.53 13.33 -1.61
N VAL A 197 18.02 12.11 -1.79
CA VAL A 197 17.41 11.31 -0.74
C VAL A 197 18.16 10.00 -0.60
N MET A 198 18.11 9.39 0.57
CA MET A 198 18.66 8.06 0.78
C MET A 198 17.79 7.24 1.75
N PHE A 199 17.66 5.97 1.44
CA PHE A 199 16.89 5.01 2.22
C PHE A 199 17.85 3.95 2.78
N THR A 200 17.73 3.64 4.06
CA THR A 200 18.57 2.62 4.71
C THR A 200 18.08 1.19 4.52
N ILE A 201 17.05 1.03 3.67
CA ILE A 201 16.45 -0.20 3.16
C ILE A 201 16.08 0.07 1.70
N ASP A 202 16.07 -0.94 0.84
CA ASP A 202 15.46 -0.77 -0.48
C ASP A 202 13.93 -0.60 -0.34
N PRO A 203 13.35 0.58 -0.64
CA PRO A 203 11.93 0.83 -0.41
C PRO A 203 11.02 0.11 -1.42
N VAL A 204 11.59 -0.47 -2.49
CA VAL A 204 10.87 -1.22 -3.53
C VAL A 204 10.89 -2.71 -3.19
N THR A 205 12.06 -3.25 -2.87
CA THR A 205 12.23 -4.69 -2.60
C THR A 205 12.13 -5.04 -1.11
N ASN A 206 12.10 -4.06 -0.21
CA ASN A 206 12.25 -4.25 1.24
C ASN A 206 13.54 -5.00 1.63
N ASP A 207 14.56 -4.96 0.78
CA ASP A 207 15.86 -5.56 1.09
C ASP A 207 16.59 -4.72 2.13
N LYS A 208 16.71 -5.27 3.34
CA LYS A 208 17.31 -4.63 4.52
C LYS A 208 18.83 -4.52 4.44
N GLU A 209 19.45 -5.26 3.52
CA GLU A 209 20.90 -5.31 3.30
C GLU A 209 21.38 -4.24 2.31
N ARG A 210 20.46 -3.39 1.83
CA ARG A 210 20.76 -2.35 0.84
C ARG A 210 20.49 -0.96 1.38
N ILE A 211 21.38 -0.04 1.01
CA ILE A 211 21.19 1.40 1.12
C ILE A 211 20.97 1.94 -0.30
N ILE A 212 19.89 2.68 -0.51
CA ILE A 212 19.59 3.32 -1.78
C ILE A 212 19.91 4.80 -1.64
N ILE A 213 20.74 5.35 -2.53
CA ILE A 213 21.07 6.77 -2.58
C ILE A 213 20.64 7.30 -3.92
N GLU A 214 19.78 8.32 -3.91
CA GLU A 214 19.35 9.03 -5.12
C GLU A 214 19.91 10.44 -5.10
N SER A 215 20.35 10.95 -6.25
CA SER A 215 20.96 12.29 -6.34
C SER A 215 20.54 13.08 -7.57
N VAL A 216 20.42 14.40 -7.41
CA VAL A 216 20.05 15.38 -8.44
C VAL A 216 21.01 16.58 -8.41
N TRP A 217 21.16 17.26 -9.55
CA TRP A 217 21.82 18.56 -9.62
C TRP A 217 20.97 19.64 -8.95
N GLY A 218 21.62 20.55 -8.22
CA GLY A 218 20.98 21.68 -7.56
C GLY A 218 20.36 21.35 -6.19
N LEU A 219 19.32 22.09 -5.83
CA LEU A 219 18.58 21.98 -4.56
C LEU A 219 17.60 20.79 -4.55
N GLY A 220 17.40 20.18 -3.38
CA GLY A 220 16.70 18.90 -3.23
C GLY A 220 15.18 18.93 -3.36
N GLU A 221 14.58 20.11 -3.53
CA GLU A 221 13.12 20.24 -3.62
C GLU A 221 12.55 19.43 -4.79
N MET A 222 13.24 19.41 -5.94
CA MET A 222 12.76 18.71 -7.13
C MET A 222 12.75 17.19 -6.97
N ILE A 223 13.67 16.61 -6.19
CA ILE A 223 13.68 15.16 -5.94
C ILE A 223 12.61 14.76 -4.92
N VAL A 224 12.36 15.61 -3.92
CA VAL A 224 11.28 15.40 -2.95
C VAL A 224 9.90 15.48 -3.63
N GLN A 225 9.73 16.38 -4.59
CA GLN A 225 8.51 16.49 -5.41
C GLN A 225 8.44 15.44 -6.54
N GLY A 226 9.55 14.76 -6.84
CA GLY A 226 9.64 13.80 -7.94
C GLY A 226 9.59 14.45 -9.32
N SER A 227 9.95 15.72 -9.47
CA SER A 227 9.91 16.47 -10.74
C SER A 227 11.09 16.16 -11.66
N VAL A 228 12.09 15.41 -11.19
CA VAL A 228 13.29 15.04 -11.95
C VAL A 228 13.65 13.57 -11.72
N VAL A 229 14.33 12.97 -12.68
CA VAL A 229 14.86 11.60 -12.58
C VAL A 229 16.25 11.66 -11.94
N PRO A 230 16.46 11.09 -10.75
CA PRO A 230 17.76 11.13 -10.08
C PRO A 230 18.74 10.08 -10.61
N ASP A 231 20.05 10.27 -10.37
CA ASP A 231 20.98 9.13 -10.39
C ASP A 231 20.64 8.22 -9.22
N ARG A 232 20.78 6.91 -9.40
CA ARG A 232 20.52 5.92 -8.37
C ARG A 232 21.75 5.07 -8.10
N TYR A 233 22.13 4.98 -6.83
CA TYR A 233 23.24 4.16 -6.35
C TYR A 233 22.72 3.15 -5.33
N VAL A 234 23.08 1.88 -5.51
CA VAL A 234 22.74 0.81 -4.57
C VAL A 234 24.02 0.40 -3.86
N VAL A 235 24.01 0.43 -2.53
CA VAL A 235 25.16 0.13 -1.69
C VAL A 235 24.84 -1.03 -0.76
N GLN A 236 25.74 -1.99 -0.64
CA GLN A 236 25.65 -3.10 0.32
C GLN A 236 25.96 -2.58 1.72
N LYS A 237 25.12 -2.90 2.70
CA LYS A 237 25.12 -2.22 4.01
C LYS A 237 26.26 -2.62 4.94
N GLU A 238 26.79 -3.83 4.82
CA GLU A 238 27.85 -4.36 5.68
C GLU A 238 29.26 -3.94 5.21
N THR A 239 29.50 -3.97 3.91
CA THR A 239 30.79 -3.70 3.27
C THR A 239 30.89 -2.27 2.73
N PHE A 240 29.75 -1.61 2.51
CA PHE A 240 29.63 -0.34 1.79
C PHE A 240 30.06 -0.41 0.33
N ASP A 241 30.07 -1.61 -0.27
CA ASP A 241 30.36 -1.77 -1.69
C ASP A 241 29.22 -1.22 -2.55
N ILE A 242 29.58 -0.49 -3.60
CA ILE A 242 28.60 0.02 -4.56
C ILE A 242 28.22 -1.12 -5.51
N LEU A 243 27.00 -1.64 -5.38
CA LEU A 243 26.47 -2.76 -6.14
C LEU A 243 26.02 -2.34 -7.54
N SER A 244 25.41 -1.15 -7.68
CA SER A 244 25.00 -0.61 -8.96
C SER A 244 24.99 0.91 -8.97
N LYS A 245 25.15 1.48 -10.18
CA LYS A 245 25.03 2.90 -10.47
C LYS A 245 24.20 3.07 -11.73
N GLU A 246 23.11 3.81 -11.62
CA GLU A 246 22.24 4.19 -12.73
C GLU A 246 22.33 5.71 -12.87
N ILE A 247 22.88 6.18 -13.99
CA ILE A 247 23.11 7.62 -14.21
C ILE A 247 22.00 8.17 -15.10
N SER A 248 21.33 9.20 -14.62
CA SER A 248 20.23 9.87 -15.31
C SER A 248 20.70 11.19 -15.91
N ASP A 249 20.31 11.42 -17.17
CA ASP A 249 20.33 12.76 -17.72
C ASP A 249 19.25 13.62 -17.03
N GLN A 250 19.62 14.80 -16.52
CA GLN A 250 18.72 15.71 -15.81
C GLN A 250 18.72 17.08 -16.50
N SER A 251 17.67 17.41 -17.24
CA SER A 251 17.59 18.63 -18.06
C SER A 251 17.51 19.93 -17.26
N ILE A 252 16.92 19.90 -16.08
CA ILE A 252 16.60 21.07 -15.25
C ILE A 252 17.12 20.90 -13.83
N GLN A 253 17.54 21.99 -13.21
CA GLN A 253 17.99 22.03 -11.81
C GLN A 253 17.42 23.26 -11.13
N LEU A 254 17.23 23.13 -9.82
CA LEU A 254 16.79 24.23 -8.98
C LEU A 254 18.02 24.88 -8.35
N ILE A 255 18.27 26.15 -8.68
CA ILE A 255 19.41 26.90 -8.11
C ILE A 255 18.97 28.26 -7.59
N LYS A 256 19.83 28.86 -6.78
CA LYS A 256 19.63 30.22 -6.31
C LYS A 256 19.94 31.23 -7.41
N LYS A 257 19.02 32.16 -7.65
CA LYS A 257 19.19 33.35 -8.49
C LYS A 257 18.88 34.60 -7.65
N GLY A 258 19.91 35.31 -7.21
CA GLY A 258 19.75 36.44 -6.29
C GLY A 258 19.30 35.96 -4.90
N THR A 259 18.11 36.36 -4.46
CA THR A 259 17.46 35.92 -3.20
C THR A 259 16.31 34.96 -3.42
N VAL A 260 16.07 34.54 -4.66
CA VAL A 260 14.99 33.61 -4.99
C VAL A 260 15.56 32.33 -5.57
N THR A 261 14.73 31.31 -5.58
CA THR A 261 15.03 30.03 -6.21
C THR A 261 14.45 30.03 -7.62
N SER A 262 15.23 29.59 -8.60
CA SER A 262 14.82 29.54 -10.00
C SER A 262 15.19 28.20 -10.59
N GLU A 263 14.28 27.66 -11.39
CA GLU A 263 14.58 26.54 -12.28
C GLU A 263 15.43 27.04 -13.44
N LEU A 264 16.50 26.30 -13.75
CA LEU A 264 17.41 26.58 -14.86
C LEU A 264 17.84 25.29 -15.52
N GLU A 265 18.15 25.35 -16.81
CA GLU A 265 18.70 24.19 -17.51
C GLU A 265 20.05 23.78 -16.92
N VAL A 266 20.24 22.47 -16.77
CA VAL A 266 21.55 21.91 -16.48
C VAL A 266 22.41 22.01 -17.75
N PRO A 267 23.65 22.55 -17.66
CA PRO A 267 24.57 22.61 -18.78
C PRO A 267 24.76 21.24 -19.42
N LYS A 268 24.68 21.18 -20.76
CA LYS A 268 24.80 19.91 -21.51
C LYS A 268 26.08 19.12 -21.21
N SER A 269 27.15 19.80 -20.77
CA SER A 269 28.44 19.19 -20.43
C SER A 269 28.47 18.40 -19.12
N ILE A 270 27.44 18.54 -18.27
CA ILE A 270 27.32 17.84 -16.97
C ILE A 270 26.00 17.09 -16.82
N ARG A 271 25.08 17.24 -17.78
CA ARG A 271 23.69 16.79 -17.68
C ARG A 271 23.54 15.29 -17.46
N ASP A 272 24.37 14.52 -18.16
CA ASP A 272 24.44 13.06 -18.21
C ASP A 272 25.59 12.47 -17.38
N LYS A 273 26.29 13.31 -16.60
CA LYS A 273 27.39 12.87 -15.75
C LYS A 273 26.90 12.39 -14.39
N GLN A 274 27.64 11.42 -13.85
CA GLN A 274 27.48 10.95 -12.47
C GLN A 274 27.62 12.12 -11.50
N LYS A 275 26.59 12.32 -10.67
CA LYS A 275 26.46 13.48 -9.77
C LYS A 275 27.30 13.38 -8.50
N LEU A 276 27.56 12.16 -8.01
CA LEU A 276 28.37 11.89 -6.82
C LEU A 276 29.60 11.07 -7.17
N THR A 277 30.74 11.34 -6.55
CA THR A 277 31.89 10.43 -6.66
C THR A 277 31.69 9.17 -5.80
N ASP A 278 32.40 8.09 -6.11
CA ASP A 278 32.31 6.83 -5.37
C ASP A 278 32.64 7.00 -3.87
N ALA A 279 33.63 7.83 -3.56
CA ALA A 279 33.98 8.16 -2.18
C ALA A 279 32.84 8.87 -1.44
N GLU A 280 32.08 9.72 -2.14
CA GLU A 280 30.92 10.43 -1.57
C GLU A 280 29.73 9.49 -1.40
N ILE A 281 29.49 8.58 -2.33
CA ILE A 281 28.46 7.53 -2.22
C ILE A 281 28.71 6.69 -0.96
N ILE A 282 29.94 6.23 -0.76
CA ILE A 282 30.33 5.46 0.43
C ILE A 282 30.20 6.29 1.71
N LYS A 283 30.59 7.57 1.67
CA LYS A 283 30.47 8.48 2.82
C LYS A 283 29.00 8.69 3.22
N LEU A 284 28.10 8.90 2.26
CA LEU A 284 26.66 8.98 2.49
C LEU A 284 26.10 7.67 3.04
N ALA A 285 26.47 6.53 2.47
CA ALA A 285 26.03 5.23 2.94
C ALA A 285 26.43 4.97 4.41
N LYS A 286 27.64 5.35 4.81
CA LYS A 286 28.09 5.27 6.22
C LYS A 286 27.28 6.18 7.14
N ILE A 287 26.94 7.39 6.70
CA ILE A 287 26.07 8.30 7.47
C ILE A 287 24.67 7.72 7.60
N ALA A 288 24.12 7.14 6.53
CA ALA A 288 22.80 6.51 6.51
C ALA A 288 22.72 5.32 7.46
N ASP A 289 23.71 4.42 7.43
CA ASP A 289 23.79 3.29 8.35
C ASP A 289 23.93 3.73 9.82
N ALA A 290 24.75 4.75 10.09
CA ALA A 290 24.88 5.32 11.42
C ALA A 290 23.56 5.96 11.92
N LEU A 291 22.81 6.64 11.06
CA LEU A 291 21.47 7.16 11.38
C LEU A 291 20.48 6.04 11.71
N GLN A 292 20.41 4.98 10.90
CA GLN A 292 19.56 3.83 11.23
C GLN A 292 19.97 3.19 12.57
N LYS A 293 21.26 3.03 12.85
CA LYS A 293 21.74 2.47 14.13
C LYS A 293 21.37 3.36 15.32
N HIS A 294 21.36 4.67 15.13
CA HIS A 294 20.96 5.63 16.16
C HIS A 294 19.45 5.54 16.47
N TYR A 295 18.62 5.48 15.44
CA TYR A 295 17.16 5.46 15.56
C TYR A 295 16.55 4.06 15.77
N TYR A 296 17.30 2.98 15.51
CA TYR A 296 16.86 1.57 15.61
C TYR A 296 15.78 1.11 14.61
N PHE A 297 15.39 1.95 13.65
CA PHE A 297 14.48 1.61 12.55
C PHE A 297 14.98 2.19 11.22
N PRO A 298 14.57 1.64 10.06
CA PRO A 298 15.01 2.17 8.77
C PRO A 298 14.58 3.62 8.57
N GLN A 299 15.45 4.40 7.93
CA GLN A 299 15.30 5.84 7.74
C GLN A 299 15.14 6.21 6.27
N ASP A 300 14.29 7.21 6.03
CA ASP A 300 14.20 8.04 4.83
C ASP A 300 14.90 9.37 5.14
N ILE A 301 15.99 9.67 4.44
CA ILE A 301 16.94 10.73 4.79
C ILE A 301 17.12 11.67 3.61
N GLU A 302 16.93 12.96 3.82
CA GLU A 302 17.24 14.01 2.84
C GLU A 302 18.63 14.57 3.11
N TRP A 303 19.43 14.76 2.06
CA TRP A 303 20.80 15.27 2.16
C TRP A 303 21.14 16.30 1.09
N ALA A 304 22.14 17.12 1.38
CA ALA A 304 22.60 18.20 0.52
C ALA A 304 24.13 18.31 0.54
N LYS A 305 24.75 18.52 -0.62
CA LYS A 305 26.20 18.69 -0.78
C LYS A 305 26.53 20.12 -1.20
N GLU A 306 27.35 20.80 -0.41
CA GLU A 306 27.94 22.11 -0.74
C GLU A 306 29.46 21.96 -0.80
N GLY A 307 30.03 22.00 -2.01
CA GLY A 307 31.45 21.70 -2.20
C GLY A 307 31.77 20.24 -1.87
N SER A 308 32.66 20.00 -0.91
CA SER A 308 33.00 18.66 -0.41
C SER A 308 32.20 18.23 0.84
N ASP A 309 31.43 19.16 1.40
CA ASP A 309 30.72 18.95 2.65
C ASP A 309 29.34 18.36 2.38
N LEU A 310 29.00 17.31 3.14
CA LEU A 310 27.73 16.60 3.06
C LEU A 310 26.94 16.92 4.31
N PHE A 311 25.69 17.32 4.12
CA PHE A 311 24.79 17.71 5.18
C PHE A 311 23.53 16.86 5.15
N ILE A 312 23.04 16.47 6.32
CA ILE A 312 21.72 15.85 6.50
C ILE A 312 20.72 16.94 6.84
N VAL A 313 19.71 17.10 5.99
CA VAL A 313 18.73 18.18 6.12
C VAL A 313 17.41 17.71 6.73
N GLN A 314 17.12 16.40 6.69
CA GLN A 314 15.96 15.78 7.33
C GLN A 314 16.17 14.27 7.47
N THR A 315 15.56 13.65 8.49
CA THR A 315 15.42 12.20 8.61
C THR A 315 14.03 11.87 9.17
N ARG A 316 13.49 10.71 8.80
CA ARG A 316 12.25 10.15 9.36
C ARG A 316 12.19 8.62 9.20
N PRO A 317 11.38 7.91 9.99
CA PRO A 317 11.16 6.48 9.80
C PRO A 317 10.60 6.14 8.41
N VAL A 318 11.06 5.05 7.80
CA VAL A 318 10.42 4.48 6.60
C VAL A 318 9.10 3.83 7.03
N THR A 319 7.97 4.46 6.69
CA THR A 319 6.63 3.98 7.04
C THR A 319 6.04 2.96 6.07
N THR A 320 6.71 2.74 4.93
CA THR A 320 6.28 1.80 3.86
C THR A 320 6.76 0.36 4.06
N ILE A 321 7.37 0.03 5.19
CA ILE A 321 7.83 -1.33 5.50
C ILE A 321 6.61 -2.21 5.77
N LYS A 322 5.99 -2.76 4.72
CA LYS A 322 5.18 -3.97 4.83
C LYS A 322 6.14 -5.15 5.01
N GLU A 323 5.96 -5.98 6.03
CA GLU A 323 6.61 -7.30 6.12
C GLU A 323 6.08 -8.23 5.01
N GLY A 324 6.56 -8.01 3.79
CA GLY A 324 6.33 -8.84 2.64
C GLY A 324 7.67 -9.34 2.12
N LYS A 325 7.90 -10.66 2.17
CA LYS A 325 9.02 -11.31 1.50
C LYS A 325 8.91 -11.05 -0.01
N ASN A 326 9.59 -10.02 -0.51
CA ASN A 326 9.71 -9.82 -1.94
C ASN A 326 10.81 -10.75 -2.47
N LYS A 327 10.36 -11.73 -3.25
CA LYS A 327 11.19 -12.49 -4.18
C LYS A 327 11.83 -11.52 -5.15
N VAL A 328 13.16 -11.50 -5.21
CA VAL A 328 13.89 -10.93 -6.35
C VAL A 328 13.57 -11.82 -7.55
N ALA A 329 12.83 -11.28 -8.53
CA ALA A 329 12.48 -11.98 -9.76
C ALA A 329 13.70 -11.99 -10.70
N ALA A 330 14.38 -13.13 -10.79
CA ALA A 330 15.35 -13.42 -11.84
C ALA A 330 14.69 -14.23 -12.97
N GLY A 331 14.93 -13.83 -14.22
CA GLY A 331 14.68 -14.62 -15.43
C GLY A 331 13.50 -14.17 -16.32
N TYR A 332 13.73 -13.17 -17.18
CA TYR A 332 12.91 -12.95 -18.40
C TYR A 332 13.86 -13.01 -19.61
N LYS A 333 13.47 -13.75 -20.66
CA LYS A 333 14.00 -13.53 -22.02
C LYS A 333 12.87 -12.91 -22.84
N THR A 334 13.05 -11.67 -23.23
CA THR A 334 12.24 -10.97 -24.23
C THR A 334 12.86 -11.18 -25.61
N ALA A 335 12.04 -11.29 -26.64
CA ALA A 335 12.48 -10.87 -27.96
C ALA A 335 12.46 -9.33 -27.96
N GLU A 336 13.59 -8.76 -28.39
CA GLU A 336 13.85 -7.37 -28.78
C GLU A 336 13.65 -6.31 -27.69
N ILE A 337 14.80 -5.79 -27.23
CA ILE A 337 15.11 -4.47 -26.66
C ILE A 337 13.88 -3.69 -26.12
N PRO A 338 13.84 -3.33 -24.81
CA PRO A 338 12.75 -2.50 -24.29
C PRO A 338 12.58 -1.24 -25.16
N ILE A 339 11.36 -1.01 -25.64
CA ILE A 339 11.05 0.15 -26.48
C ILE A 339 11.19 1.46 -25.70
N LEU A 340 11.15 1.36 -24.38
CA LEU A 340 11.32 2.47 -23.48
C LEU A 340 11.83 1.97 -22.11
N THR A 341 12.66 2.77 -21.46
CA THR A 341 13.19 2.47 -20.13
C THR A 341 12.99 3.67 -19.21
N GLY A 342 12.73 3.42 -17.94
CA GLY A 342 12.67 4.41 -16.86
C GLY A 342 13.11 3.80 -15.54
N ALA A 343 12.85 4.46 -14.43
CA ALA A 343 13.08 3.93 -13.10
C ALA A 343 11.91 3.03 -12.66
N GLY A 344 12.20 1.81 -12.24
CA GLY A 344 11.20 0.87 -11.71
C GLY A 344 10.68 1.32 -10.35
N ALA A 345 9.48 1.92 -10.31
CA ALA A 345 8.94 2.59 -9.13
C ALA A 345 8.11 1.68 -8.22
N SER A 346 7.34 0.76 -8.80
CA SER A 346 6.49 -0.17 -8.04
C SER A 346 6.59 -1.55 -8.68
N PRO A 347 6.92 -2.61 -7.91
CA PRO A 347 7.28 -3.90 -8.46
C PRO A 347 6.06 -4.62 -9.07
N GLY A 348 6.34 -5.54 -9.99
CA GLY A 348 5.34 -6.35 -10.70
C GLY A 348 5.39 -6.15 -12.21
N ILE A 349 4.59 -6.95 -12.93
CA ILE A 349 4.40 -6.82 -14.38
C ILE A 349 2.94 -6.53 -14.66
N GLY A 350 2.70 -5.48 -15.46
CA GLY A 350 1.36 -5.12 -15.92
C GLY A 350 1.34 -4.94 -17.43
N THR A 351 0.31 -5.48 -18.07
CA THR A 351 0.10 -5.38 -19.51
C THR A 351 -1.28 -4.78 -19.78
N GLY A 352 -1.38 -3.93 -20.80
CA GLY A 352 -2.64 -3.31 -21.17
C GLY A 352 -2.51 -2.33 -22.33
N GLN A 353 -3.64 -1.77 -22.75
CA GLN A 353 -3.69 -0.71 -23.76
C GLN A 353 -3.25 0.61 -23.16
N VAL A 354 -2.33 1.30 -23.82
CA VAL A 354 -1.86 2.62 -23.43
C VAL A 354 -3.00 3.62 -23.50
N LYS A 355 -3.21 4.36 -22.41
CA LYS A 355 -4.07 5.55 -22.35
C LYS A 355 -3.24 6.75 -21.93
N ILE A 356 -3.01 7.66 -22.86
CA ILE A 356 -2.19 8.85 -22.64
C ILE A 356 -3.06 9.98 -22.10
N LEU A 357 -2.77 10.42 -20.87
CA LEU A 357 -3.49 11.49 -20.19
C LEU A 357 -2.61 12.72 -20.11
N LYS A 358 -3.06 13.81 -20.74
CA LYS A 358 -2.36 15.10 -20.67
C LYS A 358 -2.75 15.93 -19.45
N SER A 359 -3.92 15.64 -18.86
CA SER A 359 -4.41 16.33 -17.66
C SER A 359 -5.36 15.44 -16.84
N PRO A 360 -5.59 15.74 -15.54
CA PRO A 360 -6.50 14.96 -14.71
C PRO A 360 -7.96 15.01 -15.17
N LYS A 361 -8.35 15.96 -16.03
CA LYS A 361 -9.72 15.99 -16.62
C LYS A 361 -9.99 14.79 -17.53
N GLU A 362 -8.94 14.10 -17.96
CA GLU A 362 -9.00 12.97 -18.88
C GLU A 362 -8.99 11.61 -18.18
N ILE A 363 -9.11 11.57 -16.84
CA ILE A 363 -9.11 10.32 -16.06
C ILE A 363 -10.16 9.30 -16.52
N SER A 364 -11.25 9.76 -17.13
CA SER A 364 -12.30 8.90 -17.71
C SER A 364 -11.84 8.09 -18.94
N LYS A 365 -10.72 8.44 -19.57
CA LYS A 365 -10.12 7.67 -20.68
C LYS A 365 -9.57 6.32 -20.23
N VAL A 366 -9.07 6.24 -18.99
CA VAL A 366 -8.49 5.02 -18.42
C VAL A 366 -9.60 4.10 -17.94
N LYS A 367 -9.72 2.93 -18.56
CA LYS A 367 -10.63 1.85 -18.19
C LYS A 367 -9.87 0.76 -17.43
N GLN A 368 -10.62 -0.16 -16.83
CA GLN A 368 -10.02 -1.30 -16.13
C GLN A 368 -9.17 -2.12 -17.10
N GLY A 369 -7.90 -2.34 -16.76
CA GLY A 369 -6.99 -3.14 -17.59
C GLY A 369 -6.06 -2.32 -18.50
N ASP A 370 -6.22 -1.01 -18.55
CA ASP A 370 -5.37 -0.11 -19.35
C ASP A 370 -4.01 0.15 -18.68
N VAL A 371 -3.03 0.57 -19.47
CA VAL A 371 -1.77 1.15 -18.97
C VAL A 371 -1.91 2.66 -19.02
N LEU A 372 -1.89 3.29 -17.84
CA LEU A 372 -1.96 4.75 -17.74
C LEU A 372 -0.59 5.34 -18.09
N VAL A 373 -0.55 6.24 -19.07
CA VAL A 373 0.66 6.98 -19.46
C VAL A 373 0.41 8.47 -19.28
N ALA A 374 1.28 9.18 -18.57
CA ALA A 374 1.12 10.62 -18.33
C ALA A 374 2.48 11.33 -18.20
N PRO A 375 2.58 12.65 -18.43
CA PRO A 375 3.82 13.38 -18.17
C PRO A 375 4.22 13.27 -16.69
N MET A 376 3.26 13.52 -15.80
CA MET A 376 3.33 13.31 -14.36
C MET A 376 1.94 12.94 -13.83
N THR A 377 1.83 12.44 -12.60
CA THR A 377 0.54 12.23 -11.93
C THR A 377 0.40 13.12 -10.71
N SER A 378 -0.84 13.50 -10.40
CA SER A 378 -1.25 14.22 -9.19
C SER A 378 -2.33 13.40 -8.45
N PRO A 379 -2.73 13.78 -7.22
CA PRO A 379 -3.80 13.07 -6.48
C PRO A 379 -5.11 12.93 -7.26
N ASP A 380 -5.39 13.85 -8.18
CA ASP A 380 -6.58 13.81 -9.04
C ASP A 380 -6.57 12.62 -10.03
N TYR A 381 -5.40 12.03 -10.29
CA TYR A 381 -5.26 10.84 -11.12
C TYR A 381 -5.56 9.54 -10.37
N VAL A 382 -5.63 9.54 -9.04
CA VAL A 382 -5.83 8.33 -8.22
C VAL A 382 -7.03 7.48 -8.67
N PRO A 383 -8.19 8.05 -9.05
CA PRO A 383 -9.29 7.24 -9.59
C PRO A 383 -8.92 6.47 -10.85
N ALA A 384 -8.15 7.06 -11.77
CA ALA A 384 -7.65 6.39 -12.97
C ALA A 384 -6.54 5.40 -12.66
N MET A 385 -5.62 5.75 -11.75
CA MET A 385 -4.55 4.86 -11.29
C MET A 385 -5.13 3.56 -10.74
N LYS A 386 -6.18 3.61 -9.93
CA LYS A 386 -6.87 2.41 -9.40
C LYS A 386 -7.43 1.46 -10.48
N ARG A 387 -7.71 1.97 -11.68
CA ARG A 387 -8.21 1.18 -12.82
C ARG A 387 -7.10 0.61 -13.69
N ALA A 388 -5.90 1.19 -13.62
CA ALA A 388 -4.80 0.83 -14.50
C ALA A 388 -4.12 -0.48 -14.06
N ASN A 389 -3.69 -1.28 -15.03
CA ASN A 389 -2.87 -2.48 -14.83
C ASN A 389 -1.38 -2.16 -14.68
N ALA A 390 -0.93 -1.02 -15.22
CA ALA A 390 0.38 -0.46 -14.98
C ALA A 390 0.36 1.05 -15.19
N ILE A 391 1.35 1.74 -14.63
CA ILE A 391 1.49 3.19 -14.72
C ILE A 391 2.87 3.52 -15.28
N ILE A 392 2.90 4.36 -16.32
CA ILE A 392 4.12 4.89 -16.92
C ILE A 392 4.09 6.42 -16.83
N THR A 393 5.17 7.03 -16.35
CA THR A 393 5.31 8.50 -16.42
C THR A 393 6.60 8.95 -17.08
N ASP A 394 6.54 10.10 -17.79
CA ASP A 394 7.74 10.72 -18.39
C ASP A 394 8.66 11.28 -17.31
N GLU A 395 8.07 11.88 -16.28
CA GLU A 395 8.75 12.50 -15.15
C GLU A 395 8.44 11.72 -13.86
N GLY A 396 9.31 11.80 -12.85
CA GLY A 396 9.15 11.02 -11.63
C GLY A 396 10.42 10.29 -11.20
N GLY A 397 10.72 10.31 -9.90
CA GLY A 397 11.64 9.40 -9.22
C GLY A 397 10.91 8.39 -8.32
N GLN A 398 11.64 7.60 -7.52
CA GLN A 398 11.07 6.60 -6.60
C GLN A 398 10.18 7.20 -5.51
N THR A 399 10.28 8.50 -5.29
CA THR A 399 9.51 9.32 -4.34
C THR A 399 8.36 10.07 -4.99
N SER A 400 8.19 9.98 -6.32
CA SER A 400 7.12 10.70 -7.01
C SER A 400 5.74 10.24 -6.57
N HIS A 401 4.75 11.11 -6.76
CA HIS A 401 3.34 10.78 -6.52
C HIS A 401 2.92 9.47 -7.22
N ALA A 402 3.35 9.28 -8.47
CA ALA A 402 3.13 8.05 -9.23
C ALA A 402 3.70 6.83 -8.49
N ALA A 403 4.95 6.92 -8.04
CA ALA A 403 5.66 5.83 -7.37
C ALA A 403 5.03 5.45 -6.02
N ILE A 404 4.73 6.44 -5.17
CA ILE A 404 4.16 6.22 -3.83
C ILE A 404 2.79 5.55 -3.92
N VAL A 405 1.87 6.16 -4.68
CA VAL A 405 0.49 5.67 -4.79
C VAL A 405 0.45 4.31 -5.49
N SER A 406 1.30 4.09 -6.51
CA SER A 406 1.35 2.79 -7.19
C SER A 406 1.81 1.66 -6.27
N ARG A 407 2.75 1.92 -5.35
CA ARG A 407 3.15 0.93 -4.33
C ARG A 407 2.05 0.65 -3.32
N GLU A 408 1.33 1.69 -2.90
CA GLU A 408 0.18 1.54 -1.99
C GLU A 408 -0.92 0.68 -2.61
N LEU A 409 -1.18 0.89 -3.92
CA LEU A 409 -2.18 0.17 -4.70
C LEU A 409 -1.69 -1.18 -5.24
N GLY A 410 -0.40 -1.48 -5.14
CA GLY A 410 0.20 -2.73 -5.67
C GLY A 410 0.21 -2.81 -7.21
N ILE A 411 0.25 -1.66 -7.88
CA ILE A 411 0.22 -1.56 -9.34
C ILE A 411 1.66 -1.40 -9.87
N PRO A 412 2.09 -2.19 -10.86
CA PRO A 412 3.38 -2.02 -11.52
C PRO A 412 3.58 -0.60 -12.05
N CYS A 413 4.70 0.03 -11.74
CA CYS A 413 4.94 1.42 -12.14
C CYS A 413 6.37 1.65 -12.60
N VAL A 414 6.52 2.35 -13.72
CA VAL A 414 7.79 2.85 -14.25
C VAL A 414 7.67 4.37 -14.39
N VAL A 415 8.61 5.11 -13.81
CA VAL A 415 8.61 6.57 -13.80
C VAL A 415 9.87 7.10 -14.48
N GLY A 416 9.86 8.36 -14.90
CA GLY A 416 11.09 8.98 -15.41
C GLY A 416 11.53 8.47 -16.78
N THR A 417 10.57 8.08 -17.63
CA THR A 417 10.84 7.54 -18.98
C THR A 417 11.20 8.62 -20.02
N LYS A 418 11.02 9.90 -19.67
CA LYS A 418 11.30 11.12 -20.46
C LYS A 418 10.45 11.32 -21.72
N GLU A 419 10.06 10.26 -22.40
CA GLU A 419 9.41 10.33 -23.70
C GLU A 419 8.28 9.30 -23.92
N ALA A 420 7.77 8.62 -22.88
CA ALA A 420 6.65 7.69 -23.01
C ALA A 420 5.42 8.33 -23.64
N THR A 421 5.04 9.55 -23.25
CA THR A 421 3.87 10.23 -23.83
C THR A 421 4.02 10.60 -25.31
N LYS A 422 5.26 10.60 -25.82
CA LYS A 422 5.58 10.91 -27.22
C LYS A 422 5.79 9.66 -28.06
N LEU A 423 6.43 8.64 -27.48
CA LEU A 423 6.85 7.42 -28.17
C LEU A 423 5.75 6.35 -28.16
N LEU A 424 4.99 6.24 -27.08
CA LEU A 424 3.83 5.36 -27.01
C LEU A 424 2.64 6.01 -27.72
N LYS A 425 1.79 5.17 -28.32
CA LYS A 425 0.56 5.60 -28.97
C LYS A 425 -0.64 5.15 -28.13
N ASP A 426 -1.67 5.99 -28.11
CA ASP A 426 -2.96 5.60 -27.52
C ASP A 426 -3.43 4.27 -28.13
N ASP A 427 -3.99 3.40 -27.29
CA ASP A 427 -4.45 2.04 -27.61
C ASP A 427 -3.36 1.00 -27.94
N ALA A 428 -2.08 1.38 -27.96
CA ALA A 428 -1.00 0.41 -28.14
C ALA A 428 -0.91 -0.53 -26.93
N VAL A 429 -0.77 -1.83 -27.16
CA VAL A 429 -0.56 -2.79 -26.06
C VAL A 429 0.90 -2.74 -25.65
N VAL A 430 1.16 -2.51 -24.36
CA VAL A 430 2.51 -2.52 -23.78
C VAL A 430 2.56 -3.41 -22.55
N THR A 431 3.74 -3.94 -22.28
CA THR A 431 4.04 -4.65 -21.03
C THR A 431 5.06 -3.86 -20.23
N VAL A 432 4.76 -3.63 -18.96
CA VAL A 432 5.54 -2.81 -18.03
C VAL A 432 6.11 -3.71 -16.95
N ASP A 433 7.44 -3.79 -16.86
CA ASP A 433 8.15 -4.37 -15.73
C ASP A 433 8.51 -3.24 -14.76
N GLY A 434 7.65 -3.04 -13.76
CA GLY A 434 7.82 -2.01 -12.74
C GLY A 434 8.95 -2.30 -11.75
N SER A 435 9.55 -3.50 -11.79
CA SER A 435 10.71 -3.84 -10.97
C SER A 435 12.02 -3.44 -11.64
N LYS A 436 12.12 -3.66 -12.97
CA LYS A 436 13.32 -3.35 -13.75
C LYS A 436 13.27 -1.99 -14.46
N GLY A 437 12.11 -1.35 -14.51
CA GLY A 437 11.96 -0.08 -15.22
C GLY A 437 11.82 -0.24 -16.73
N PHE A 438 11.40 -1.42 -17.23
CA PHE A 438 11.39 -1.73 -18.65
C PHE A 438 9.98 -1.74 -19.22
N ILE A 439 9.83 -1.20 -20.43
CA ILE A 439 8.56 -1.17 -21.17
C ILE A 439 8.78 -1.83 -22.52
N TYR A 440 7.90 -2.77 -22.87
CA TYR A 440 7.95 -3.56 -24.09
C TYR A 440 6.70 -3.36 -24.92
N LEU A 441 6.83 -3.46 -26.24
CA LEU A 441 5.69 -3.47 -27.15
C LEU A 441 5.04 -4.86 -27.15
N GLY A 442 3.72 -4.91 -27.03
CA GLY A 442 2.94 -6.15 -27.05
C GLY A 442 2.78 -6.85 -25.69
N GLY A 443 1.96 -7.91 -25.68
CA GLY A 443 1.60 -8.66 -24.48
C GLY A 443 2.23 -10.06 -24.35
N ASN A 444 3.22 -10.40 -25.19
CA ASN A 444 3.82 -11.74 -25.22
C ASN A 444 5.09 -11.81 -24.35
N VAL A 445 4.94 -12.10 -23.06
CA VAL A 445 6.05 -12.59 -22.23
C VAL A 445 5.67 -13.98 -21.70
N LYS A 446 6.28 -15.03 -22.25
CA LYS A 446 6.20 -16.40 -21.71
C LYS A 446 7.24 -16.56 -20.59
N LEU A 447 6.77 -17.01 -19.43
CA LEU A 447 7.59 -17.31 -18.25
C LEU A 447 8.19 -18.73 -18.38
N GLU A 448 9.51 -18.86 -18.51
CA GLU A 448 10.21 -20.11 -18.21
C GLU A 448 10.90 -20.00 -16.84
N LYS A 449 10.75 -21.05 -16.03
CA LYS A 449 11.30 -21.13 -14.67
C LYS A 449 12.78 -21.49 -14.71
N SER A 450 13.64 -20.64 -14.14
CA SER A 450 14.98 -21.06 -13.72
C SER A 450 14.97 -21.55 -12.27
N GLU A 451 15.69 -22.64 -12.02
CA GLU A 451 15.94 -23.18 -10.69
C GLU A 451 17.10 -22.41 -10.05
N GLU A 452 16.87 -21.70 -8.95
CA GLU A 452 17.95 -21.28 -8.04
C GLU A 452 17.57 -21.50 -6.57
N ALA A 453 18.63 -21.68 -5.79
CA ALA A 453 18.73 -22.46 -4.55
C ALA A 453 17.61 -22.22 -3.51
N LYS A 454 16.65 -23.15 -3.47
CA LYS A 454 15.74 -23.30 -2.32
C LYS A 454 16.57 -23.66 -1.09
N LYS A 455 16.26 -23.08 0.07
CA LYS A 455 16.41 -23.82 1.34
C LYS A 455 15.80 -25.20 1.07
N ASN A 456 16.60 -26.26 1.14
CA ASN A 456 16.20 -27.63 0.77
C ASN A 456 15.09 -28.15 1.70
N TYR A 457 13.86 -27.66 1.52
CA TYR A 457 12.67 -28.27 2.10
C TYR A 457 12.46 -29.58 1.36
N LYS A 458 12.42 -30.69 2.10
CA LYS A 458 12.16 -32.01 1.52
C LYS A 458 10.82 -31.96 0.77
N THR A 459 10.87 -32.12 -0.54
CA THR A 459 9.69 -31.99 -1.43
C THR A 459 8.74 -33.20 -1.31
N ASN A 460 9.21 -34.31 -0.73
CA ASN A 460 8.47 -35.57 -0.65
C ASN A 460 8.07 -35.95 0.79
N LEU A 461 7.64 -34.96 1.59
CA LEU A 461 7.13 -35.20 2.94
C LEU A 461 5.68 -35.69 2.92
N LYS A 462 5.43 -36.84 3.52
CA LYS A 462 4.08 -37.38 3.75
C LYS A 462 3.52 -36.76 5.03
N THR A 463 2.34 -36.16 4.92
CA THR A 463 1.61 -35.53 6.03
C THR A 463 0.22 -36.16 6.16
N ALA A 464 -0.30 -36.25 7.38
CA ALA A 464 -1.67 -36.69 7.65
C ALA A 464 -2.67 -35.56 7.37
N THR A 465 -2.36 -34.33 7.78
CA THR A 465 -3.06 -33.12 7.39
C THR A 465 -2.78 -32.84 5.92
N LYS A 466 -3.85 -32.74 5.11
CA LYS A 466 -3.75 -32.51 3.67
C LYS A 466 -3.33 -31.06 3.39
N VAL A 467 -2.48 -30.88 2.38
CA VAL A 467 -2.11 -29.53 1.89
C VAL A 467 -2.88 -29.27 0.61
N TYR A 468 -3.78 -28.30 0.66
CA TYR A 468 -4.49 -27.80 -0.50
C TYR A 468 -3.90 -26.48 -0.98
N VAL A 469 -4.29 -26.06 -2.18
CA VAL A 469 -3.91 -24.77 -2.75
C VAL A 469 -5.14 -23.87 -2.95
N ASN A 470 -4.95 -22.57 -2.74
CA ASN A 470 -5.91 -21.52 -3.12
C ASN A 470 -5.64 -21.13 -4.58
N LEU A 471 -6.67 -21.18 -5.44
CA LEU A 471 -6.56 -20.84 -6.85
C LEU A 471 -7.72 -19.95 -7.33
N ALA A 472 -7.45 -19.18 -8.37
CA ALA A 472 -8.42 -18.34 -9.06
C ALA A 472 -8.11 -18.26 -10.56
N GLU A 473 -6.83 -18.20 -10.91
CA GLU A 473 -6.32 -18.14 -12.29
C GLU A 473 -6.21 -19.54 -12.91
N LYS A 474 -6.77 -19.70 -14.13
CA LYS A 474 -6.80 -20.97 -14.86
C LYS A 474 -5.42 -21.42 -15.34
N GLU A 475 -4.54 -20.45 -15.62
CA GLU A 475 -3.18 -20.66 -16.12
C GLU A 475 -2.33 -21.43 -15.11
N LEU A 476 -2.57 -21.21 -13.81
CA LEU A 476 -1.82 -21.86 -12.73
C LEU A 476 -2.29 -23.29 -12.42
N ALA A 477 -3.46 -23.72 -12.92
CA ALA A 477 -4.06 -25.00 -12.53
C ALA A 477 -3.15 -26.21 -12.84
N ASN A 478 -2.65 -26.29 -14.08
CA ASN A 478 -1.79 -27.40 -14.53
C ASN A 478 -0.43 -27.39 -13.82
N GLU A 479 0.10 -26.22 -13.52
CA GLU A 479 1.37 -26.10 -12.80
C GLU A 479 1.22 -26.54 -11.34
N MET A 480 0.18 -26.08 -10.65
CA MET A 480 -0.06 -26.41 -9.25
C MET A 480 -0.41 -27.89 -9.08
N ALA A 481 -1.11 -28.48 -10.04
CA ALA A 481 -1.40 -29.91 -10.04
C ALA A 481 -0.13 -30.77 -10.00
N LYS A 482 1.00 -30.31 -10.57
CA LYS A 482 2.28 -31.04 -10.55
C LYS A 482 3.01 -30.96 -9.20
N LYS A 483 2.62 -30.03 -8.31
CA LYS A 483 3.23 -29.89 -6.98
C LYS A 483 2.67 -30.93 -6.00
N ASN A 484 3.34 -31.09 -4.86
CA ASN A 484 2.91 -31.99 -3.78
C ASN A 484 1.73 -31.39 -2.99
N VAL A 485 0.58 -31.28 -3.67
CA VAL A 485 -0.71 -30.83 -3.12
C VAL A 485 -1.76 -31.91 -3.27
N ASN A 486 -2.68 -31.94 -2.32
CA ASN A 486 -3.75 -32.92 -2.23
C ASN A 486 -5.03 -32.51 -2.96
N GLY A 487 -5.07 -31.33 -3.58
CA GLY A 487 -6.26 -30.75 -4.23
C GLY A 487 -6.30 -29.22 -4.14
N VAL A 488 -7.42 -28.65 -4.55
CA VAL A 488 -7.73 -27.21 -4.43
C VAL A 488 -8.72 -27.02 -3.29
N GLY A 489 -8.34 -26.26 -2.27
CA GLY A 489 -9.14 -26.07 -1.06
C GLY A 489 -10.01 -24.81 -1.12
N LEU A 490 -9.71 -23.93 -2.06
CA LEU A 490 -10.51 -22.75 -2.39
C LEU A 490 -10.26 -22.39 -3.87
N LEU A 491 -11.23 -22.72 -4.73
CA LEU A 491 -11.34 -22.17 -6.08
C LEU A 491 -12.36 -21.02 -6.04
N ARG A 492 -11.90 -19.81 -6.34
CA ARG A 492 -12.71 -18.58 -6.30
C ARG A 492 -13.50 -18.38 -7.60
N ALA A 493 -14.81 -18.20 -7.48
CA ALA A 493 -15.71 -17.96 -8.61
C ALA A 493 -15.54 -16.58 -9.27
N GLU A 494 -15.06 -15.60 -8.50
CA GLU A 494 -15.12 -14.17 -8.83
C GLU A 494 -14.41 -13.85 -10.15
N PHE A 495 -13.22 -14.40 -10.38
CA PHE A 495 -12.47 -14.17 -11.63
C PHE A 495 -13.14 -14.80 -12.84
N MET A 496 -13.71 -16.01 -12.69
CA MET A 496 -14.43 -16.67 -13.78
C MET A 496 -15.67 -15.85 -14.16
N ILE A 497 -16.45 -15.40 -13.18
CA ILE A 497 -17.68 -14.62 -13.42
C ILE A 497 -17.36 -13.23 -13.98
N ALA A 498 -16.33 -12.55 -13.46
CA ALA A 498 -15.86 -11.31 -14.04
C ALA A 498 -15.40 -11.50 -15.50
N GLY A 499 -14.74 -12.63 -15.80
CA GLY A 499 -14.32 -13.01 -17.16
C GLY A 499 -15.46 -13.30 -18.13
N ILE A 500 -16.63 -13.73 -17.65
CA ILE A 500 -17.84 -13.85 -18.49
C ILE A 500 -18.28 -12.47 -19.00
N GLY A 501 -18.08 -11.42 -18.20
CA GLY A 501 -18.25 -10.03 -18.61
C GLY A 501 -19.70 -9.53 -18.64
N ILE A 502 -20.61 -10.13 -17.86
CA ILE A 502 -22.01 -9.71 -17.75
C ILE A 502 -22.59 -10.05 -16.38
N HIS A 503 -23.41 -9.17 -15.82
CA HIS A 503 -24.14 -9.44 -14.59
C HIS A 503 -25.12 -10.63 -14.78
N PRO A 504 -25.21 -11.60 -13.85
CA PRO A 504 -26.06 -12.79 -14.04
C PRO A 504 -27.55 -12.48 -14.28
N LYS A 505 -28.12 -11.50 -13.56
CA LYS A 505 -29.51 -11.06 -13.81
C LYS A 505 -29.69 -10.41 -15.18
N GLU A 506 -28.66 -9.73 -15.67
CA GLU A 506 -28.69 -9.14 -17.01
C GLU A 506 -28.57 -10.23 -18.09
N ALA A 507 -27.76 -11.27 -17.84
CA ALA A 507 -27.69 -12.44 -18.70
C ALA A 507 -29.04 -13.16 -18.80
N ILE A 508 -29.75 -13.31 -17.67
CA ILE A 508 -31.11 -13.88 -17.63
C ILE A 508 -32.09 -13.03 -18.44
N LYS A 509 -32.11 -11.72 -18.19
CA LYS A 509 -32.96 -10.77 -18.92
C LYS A 509 -32.72 -10.83 -20.44
N ASN A 510 -31.47 -10.94 -20.85
CA ASN A 510 -31.06 -10.99 -22.25
C ASN A 510 -31.12 -12.40 -22.87
N LYS A 511 -31.67 -13.38 -22.15
CA LYS A 511 -31.77 -14.79 -22.58
C LYS A 511 -30.42 -15.45 -22.93
N LYS A 512 -29.34 -15.03 -22.24
CA LYS A 512 -27.95 -15.51 -22.41
C LYS A 512 -27.50 -16.46 -21.30
N GLN A 513 -28.44 -17.14 -20.62
CA GLN A 513 -28.13 -18.08 -19.54
C GLN A 513 -27.24 -19.22 -20.02
N GLY A 514 -27.51 -19.78 -21.21
CA GLY A 514 -26.74 -20.88 -21.79
C GLY A 514 -25.27 -20.53 -21.98
N GLU A 515 -24.98 -19.36 -22.58
CA GLU A 515 -23.60 -18.87 -22.75
C GLU A 515 -22.89 -18.66 -21.41
N PHE A 516 -23.61 -18.16 -20.40
CA PHE A 516 -23.07 -17.97 -19.05
C PHE A 516 -22.67 -19.31 -18.44
N ILE A 517 -23.56 -20.29 -18.49
CA ILE A 517 -23.35 -21.64 -17.93
C ILE A 517 -22.21 -22.34 -18.67
N GLU A 518 -22.16 -22.26 -19.99
CA GLU A 518 -21.13 -22.89 -20.81
C GLU A 518 -19.74 -22.33 -20.49
N LYS A 519 -19.59 -21.00 -20.44
CA LYS A 519 -18.32 -20.36 -20.08
C LYS A 519 -17.86 -20.74 -18.67
N LEU A 520 -18.77 -20.68 -17.69
CA LEU A 520 -18.45 -21.05 -16.32
C LEU A 520 -18.07 -22.52 -16.20
N SER A 521 -18.78 -23.42 -16.92
CA SER A 521 -18.47 -24.85 -16.98
C SER A 521 -17.11 -25.11 -17.60
N ALA A 522 -16.77 -24.41 -18.69
CA ALA A 522 -15.51 -24.54 -19.38
C ALA A 522 -14.34 -24.14 -18.47
N ASP A 523 -14.44 -23.01 -17.79
CA ASP A 523 -13.40 -22.53 -16.88
C ASP A 523 -13.22 -23.48 -15.68
N MET A 524 -14.31 -23.92 -15.03
CA MET A 524 -14.24 -24.89 -13.93
C MET A 524 -13.65 -26.24 -14.37
N SER A 525 -13.94 -26.69 -15.60
CA SER A 525 -13.42 -27.94 -16.15
C SER A 525 -11.90 -27.97 -16.24
N ILE A 526 -11.25 -26.82 -16.48
CA ILE A 526 -9.79 -26.72 -16.55
C ILE A 526 -9.16 -27.15 -15.22
N PHE A 527 -9.67 -26.62 -14.10
CA PHE A 527 -9.20 -26.99 -12.77
C PHE A 527 -9.51 -28.44 -12.44
N CYS A 528 -10.74 -28.89 -12.71
CA CYS A 528 -11.16 -30.26 -12.38
C CYS A 528 -10.32 -31.30 -13.13
N LYS A 529 -10.06 -31.07 -14.42
CA LYS A 529 -9.20 -31.90 -15.26
C LYS A 529 -7.76 -31.92 -14.74
N ALA A 530 -7.19 -30.76 -14.42
CA ALA A 530 -5.80 -30.66 -13.96
C ALA A 530 -5.56 -31.41 -12.65
N PHE A 531 -6.52 -31.35 -11.72
CA PHE A 531 -6.37 -31.96 -10.40
C PHE A 531 -6.87 -33.41 -10.33
N TYR A 532 -7.59 -33.91 -11.33
CA TYR A 532 -8.24 -35.23 -11.29
C TYR A 532 -7.27 -36.37 -10.88
N PRO A 533 -7.63 -37.25 -9.93
CA PRO A 533 -8.91 -37.33 -9.20
C PRO A 533 -8.94 -36.53 -7.88
N ARG A 534 -7.96 -35.67 -7.60
CA ARG A 534 -7.91 -34.86 -6.36
C ARG A 534 -9.05 -33.83 -6.31
N PRO A 535 -9.61 -33.54 -5.13
CA PRO A 535 -10.76 -32.64 -5.00
C PRO A 535 -10.44 -31.21 -5.42
N VAL A 536 -11.45 -30.56 -5.99
CA VAL A 536 -11.47 -29.11 -6.27
C VAL A 536 -12.68 -28.53 -5.56
N VAL A 537 -12.44 -27.75 -4.50
CA VAL A 537 -13.50 -27.09 -3.73
C VAL A 537 -13.81 -25.73 -4.35
N TYR A 538 -14.87 -25.66 -5.14
CA TYR A 538 -15.38 -24.42 -5.72
C TYR A 538 -16.23 -23.67 -4.69
N ARG A 539 -15.86 -22.42 -4.41
CA ARG A 539 -16.68 -21.52 -3.60
C ARG A 539 -17.65 -20.80 -4.52
N ALA A 540 -18.95 -20.95 -4.27
CA ALA A 540 -19.97 -20.17 -4.97
C ALA A 540 -19.72 -18.67 -4.82
N THR A 541 -20.28 -17.88 -5.73
CA THR A 541 -19.97 -16.45 -5.83
C THR A 541 -20.22 -15.69 -4.55
N ASP A 542 -19.19 -15.03 -4.02
CA ASP A 542 -19.29 -14.22 -2.81
C ASP A 542 -19.15 -12.72 -3.11
N PHE A 543 -19.45 -12.29 -4.33
CA PHE A 543 -19.43 -10.87 -4.68
C PHE A 543 -20.35 -10.05 -3.80
N LYS A 544 -19.83 -8.91 -3.35
CA LYS A 544 -20.55 -7.81 -2.72
C LYS A 544 -21.37 -7.04 -3.77
N THR A 545 -22.37 -6.28 -3.33
CA THR A 545 -23.23 -5.47 -4.24
C THR A 545 -22.44 -4.49 -5.09
N ASN A 546 -21.39 -3.85 -4.54
CA ASN A 546 -20.53 -2.93 -5.27
C ASN A 546 -19.69 -3.63 -6.36
N GLU A 547 -19.27 -4.87 -6.14
CA GLU A 547 -18.55 -5.69 -7.12
C GLU A 547 -19.49 -6.12 -8.25
N TYR A 548 -20.68 -6.65 -7.93
CA TYR A 548 -21.71 -6.96 -8.93
C TYR A 548 -22.16 -5.73 -9.72
N ARG A 549 -22.29 -4.56 -9.06
CA ARG A 549 -22.62 -3.29 -9.73
C ARG A 549 -21.60 -2.93 -10.82
N SER A 550 -20.34 -3.27 -10.59
CA SER A 550 -19.23 -2.95 -11.48
C SER A 550 -19.19 -3.86 -12.73
N LEU A 551 -19.94 -4.96 -12.75
CA LEU A 551 -20.09 -5.79 -13.95
C LEU A 551 -20.97 -5.09 -14.99
N PRO A 552 -20.75 -5.33 -16.30
CA PRO A 552 -21.63 -4.83 -17.34
C PRO A 552 -23.10 -5.22 -17.11
N GLY A 553 -23.98 -4.21 -17.04
CA GLY A 553 -25.41 -4.36 -16.72
C GLY A 553 -25.75 -4.43 -15.23
N GLY A 554 -24.76 -4.47 -14.33
CA GLY A 554 -24.96 -4.62 -12.89
C GLY A 554 -25.58 -3.42 -12.18
N ALA A 555 -25.33 -2.20 -12.66
CA ALA A 555 -25.86 -0.97 -12.04
C ALA A 555 -27.38 -0.90 -11.94
N THR A 556 -28.10 -1.57 -12.86
CA THR A 556 -29.57 -1.64 -12.86
C THR A 556 -30.11 -2.54 -11.75
N TRP A 557 -29.32 -3.54 -11.31
CA TRP A 557 -29.78 -4.59 -10.42
C TRP A 557 -29.29 -4.43 -8.98
N GLU A 558 -28.20 -3.70 -8.76
CA GLU A 558 -27.46 -3.71 -7.51
C GLU A 558 -27.55 -2.39 -6.73
N PRO A 559 -28.18 -2.37 -5.53
CA PRO A 559 -28.40 -1.16 -4.73
C PRO A 559 -27.14 -0.72 -3.97
N VAL A 560 -26.95 0.59 -3.77
CA VAL A 560 -25.79 1.13 -3.05
C VAL A 560 -25.93 0.81 -1.56
N GLU A 561 -24.98 0.08 -1.01
CA GLU A 561 -24.95 -0.26 0.42
C GLU A 561 -23.86 0.54 1.14
N ALA A 562 -24.16 1.02 2.35
CA ALA A 562 -23.19 1.73 3.18
C ALA A 562 -22.02 0.82 3.60
N ASN A 563 -22.29 -0.47 3.84
CA ASN A 563 -21.29 -1.46 4.25
C ASN A 563 -21.40 -2.74 3.41
N PRO A 564 -20.86 -2.75 2.17
CA PRO A 564 -20.98 -3.91 1.27
C PRO A 564 -20.40 -5.21 1.84
N MET A 565 -19.45 -5.12 2.79
CA MET A 565 -18.89 -6.28 3.50
C MET A 565 -19.98 -7.10 4.23
N LEU A 566 -20.96 -6.43 4.85
CA LEU A 566 -22.03 -7.03 5.66
C LEU A 566 -23.34 -7.24 4.87
N GLY A 567 -23.41 -6.69 3.66
CA GLY A 567 -24.62 -6.49 2.88
C GLY A 567 -25.11 -7.71 2.08
N PHE A 568 -25.75 -7.44 0.96
CA PHE A 568 -26.46 -8.43 0.14
C PHE A 568 -25.51 -9.35 -0.67
N ARG A 569 -24.99 -10.39 0.00
CA ARG A 569 -24.02 -11.38 -0.54
C ARG A 569 -24.19 -12.79 0.05
N GLY A 570 -23.45 -13.74 -0.53
CA GLY A 570 -23.37 -15.15 -0.12
C GLY A 570 -24.71 -15.88 -0.12
N ALA A 571 -24.89 -16.82 0.81
CA ALA A 571 -26.07 -17.69 0.88
C ALA A 571 -27.42 -16.93 0.82
N TYR A 572 -27.51 -15.76 1.46
CA TYR A 572 -28.73 -14.96 1.48
C TYR A 572 -29.14 -14.53 0.07
N ARG A 573 -28.16 -14.10 -0.74
CA ARG A 573 -28.38 -13.76 -2.15
C ARG A 573 -28.88 -14.95 -2.96
N TYR A 574 -28.36 -16.15 -2.70
CA TYR A 574 -28.79 -17.36 -3.42
C TYR A 574 -30.24 -17.71 -3.15
N ILE A 575 -30.73 -17.47 -1.93
CA ILE A 575 -32.13 -17.72 -1.56
C ILE A 575 -33.04 -16.59 -2.08
N SER A 576 -32.57 -15.35 -2.06
CA SER A 576 -33.32 -14.19 -2.56
C SER A 576 -33.39 -14.12 -4.08
N SER A 577 -32.46 -14.73 -4.80
CA SER A 577 -32.46 -14.81 -6.27
C SER A 577 -32.02 -16.20 -6.74
N PRO A 578 -32.86 -17.24 -6.52
CA PRO A 578 -32.54 -18.63 -6.86
C PRO A 578 -32.18 -18.82 -8.33
N GLU A 579 -32.81 -18.06 -9.23
CA GLU A 579 -32.57 -18.11 -10.67
C GLU A 579 -31.12 -17.77 -11.05
N VAL A 580 -30.46 -16.90 -10.29
CA VAL A 580 -29.05 -16.55 -10.48
C VAL A 580 -28.15 -17.67 -9.99
N PHE A 581 -28.40 -18.18 -8.79
CA PHE A 581 -27.62 -19.27 -8.21
C PHE A 581 -27.74 -20.56 -9.05
N ASN A 582 -28.90 -20.75 -9.70
CA ASN A 582 -29.12 -21.90 -10.57
C ASN A 582 -28.15 -21.97 -11.76
N LEU A 583 -27.67 -20.83 -12.26
CA LEU A 583 -26.67 -20.81 -13.32
C LEU A 583 -25.36 -21.46 -12.87
N GLU A 584 -24.93 -21.20 -11.63
CA GLU A 584 -23.75 -21.85 -11.05
C GLU A 584 -23.98 -23.35 -10.81
N LEU A 585 -25.15 -23.72 -10.28
CA LEU A 585 -25.49 -25.12 -10.02
C LEU A 585 -25.52 -25.97 -11.31
N GLN A 586 -26.10 -25.43 -12.37
CA GLN A 586 -26.11 -26.09 -13.69
C GLN A 586 -24.70 -26.21 -14.26
N ALA A 587 -23.87 -25.18 -14.11
CA ALA A 587 -22.48 -25.26 -14.54
C ALA A 587 -21.70 -26.34 -13.77
N ILE A 588 -21.88 -26.42 -12.45
CA ILE A 588 -21.27 -27.47 -11.61
C ILE A 588 -21.75 -28.86 -12.05
N LYS A 589 -23.05 -29.02 -12.32
CA LYS A 589 -23.63 -30.28 -12.81
C LYS A 589 -22.97 -30.71 -14.12
N ASN A 590 -22.89 -29.81 -15.10
CA ASN A 590 -22.26 -30.07 -16.40
C ASN A 590 -20.79 -30.52 -16.26
N VAL A 591 -20.02 -29.88 -15.38
CA VAL A 591 -18.62 -30.27 -15.15
C VAL A 591 -18.52 -31.66 -14.50
N ARG A 592 -19.42 -31.95 -13.56
CA ARG A 592 -19.43 -33.20 -12.79
C ARG A 592 -19.82 -34.43 -13.60
N GLU A 593 -20.49 -34.27 -14.74
CA GLU A 593 -20.71 -35.37 -15.68
C GLU A 593 -19.39 -35.99 -16.15
N LYS A 594 -18.33 -35.17 -16.30
CA LYS A 594 -16.99 -35.62 -16.72
C LYS A 594 -16.03 -35.74 -15.55
N TYR A 595 -16.12 -34.86 -14.55
CA TYR A 595 -15.15 -34.75 -13.47
C TYR A 595 -15.84 -34.72 -12.10
N ASN A 596 -15.94 -35.88 -11.46
CA ASN A 596 -16.63 -36.05 -10.18
C ASN A 596 -15.88 -35.49 -8.94
N ASN A 597 -14.72 -34.85 -9.14
CA ASN A 597 -13.89 -34.26 -8.08
C ASN A 597 -14.23 -32.79 -7.76
N LEU A 598 -15.22 -32.18 -8.42
CA LEU A 598 -15.69 -30.82 -8.13
C LEU A 598 -16.67 -30.80 -6.94
N TRP A 599 -16.31 -30.13 -5.86
CA TRP A 599 -17.13 -29.95 -4.65
C TRP A 599 -17.61 -28.50 -4.55
N LEU A 600 -18.72 -28.27 -3.83
CA LEU A 600 -19.33 -26.96 -3.68
C LEU A 600 -19.19 -26.46 -2.24
N MET A 601 -18.70 -25.23 -2.07
CA MET A 601 -18.63 -24.52 -0.80
C MET A 601 -19.52 -23.28 -0.82
N ILE A 602 -20.36 -23.13 0.20
CA ILE A 602 -21.28 -22.00 0.35
C ILE A 602 -20.67 -20.94 1.29
N PRO A 603 -20.46 -19.71 0.82
CA PRO A 603 -19.97 -18.60 1.64
C PRO A 603 -21.09 -17.84 2.36
N PHE A 604 -20.69 -17.06 3.36
CA PHE A 604 -21.43 -16.03 4.09
C PHE A 604 -22.80 -16.48 4.61
N VAL A 605 -22.84 -17.68 5.21
CA VAL A 605 -24.07 -18.33 5.69
C VAL A 605 -24.43 -17.84 7.09
N ARG A 606 -25.50 -17.05 7.26
CA ARG A 606 -25.85 -16.37 8.53
C ARG A 606 -26.64 -17.23 9.51
N SER A 607 -27.25 -18.33 9.06
CA SER A 607 -27.98 -19.24 9.96
C SER A 607 -28.09 -20.67 9.41
N PRO A 608 -28.32 -21.68 10.27
CA PRO A 608 -28.61 -23.05 9.82
C PRO A 608 -29.85 -23.14 8.92
N LEU A 609 -30.84 -22.25 9.12
CA LEU A 609 -32.03 -22.17 8.28
C LEU A 609 -31.69 -21.70 6.87
N GLU A 610 -30.80 -20.71 6.75
CA GLU A 610 -30.28 -20.23 5.46
C GLU A 610 -29.55 -21.35 4.72
N LEU A 611 -28.65 -22.07 5.42
CA LEU A 611 -27.98 -23.24 4.84
C LEU A 611 -28.97 -24.30 4.37
N THR A 612 -30.02 -24.57 5.15
CA THR A 612 -31.06 -25.53 4.80
C THR A 612 -31.79 -25.13 3.52
N LYS A 613 -32.09 -23.84 3.33
CA LYS A 613 -32.71 -23.33 2.10
C LYS A 613 -31.78 -23.45 0.91
N VAL A 614 -30.50 -23.09 1.04
CA VAL A 614 -29.50 -23.28 -0.03
C VAL A 614 -29.35 -24.76 -0.38
N LYS A 615 -29.28 -25.65 0.63
CA LYS A 615 -29.18 -27.10 0.42
C LYS A 615 -30.38 -27.66 -0.37
N LYS A 616 -31.60 -27.13 -0.15
CA LYS A 616 -32.77 -27.50 -0.94
C LYS A 616 -32.61 -27.11 -2.41
N LEU A 617 -32.10 -25.91 -2.72
CA LEU A 617 -31.82 -25.49 -4.10
C LEU A 617 -30.82 -26.43 -4.78
N ILE A 618 -29.74 -26.80 -4.08
CA ILE A 618 -28.74 -27.76 -4.56
C ILE A 618 -29.36 -29.15 -4.81
N ALA A 619 -30.29 -29.57 -3.94
CA ALA A 619 -31.00 -30.84 -4.08
C ALA A 619 -31.90 -30.84 -5.32
N THR A 620 -32.62 -29.74 -5.59
CA THR A 620 -33.50 -29.60 -6.76
C THR A 620 -32.75 -29.77 -8.08
N GLU A 621 -31.49 -29.39 -8.15
CA GLU A 621 -30.63 -29.59 -9.34
C GLU A 621 -30.03 -31.01 -9.44
N GLY A 622 -30.26 -31.88 -8.44
CA GLY A 622 -29.84 -33.28 -8.41
C GLY A 622 -28.39 -33.52 -7.97
N LEU A 623 -27.67 -32.47 -7.52
CA LEU A 623 -26.25 -32.59 -7.16
C LEU A 623 -26.01 -33.47 -5.91
N LEU A 624 -26.95 -33.47 -4.96
CA LEU A 624 -26.84 -34.25 -3.72
C LEU A 624 -27.09 -35.76 -3.92
N GLU A 625 -27.62 -36.18 -5.06
CA GLU A 625 -27.85 -37.59 -5.37
C GLU A 625 -26.54 -38.32 -5.70
N SER A 626 -25.50 -37.57 -6.09
CA SER A 626 -24.19 -38.12 -6.40
C SER A 626 -23.41 -38.44 -5.11
N PRO A 627 -22.98 -39.69 -4.87
CA PRO A 627 -22.26 -40.07 -3.64
C PRO A 627 -20.87 -39.43 -3.53
N THR A 628 -20.34 -38.92 -4.64
CA THR A 628 -19.03 -38.25 -4.70
C THR A 628 -19.12 -36.74 -4.55
N PHE A 629 -20.34 -36.16 -4.62
CA PHE A 629 -20.52 -34.74 -4.38
C PHE A 629 -20.37 -34.45 -2.89
N LYS A 630 -19.73 -33.32 -2.59
CA LYS A 630 -19.52 -32.86 -1.22
C LYS A 630 -19.98 -31.43 -1.10
N LEU A 631 -20.76 -31.17 -0.04
CA LEU A 631 -21.24 -29.84 0.30
C LEU A 631 -20.45 -29.31 1.49
N TRP A 632 -19.73 -28.23 1.26
CA TRP A 632 -18.94 -27.53 2.25
C TRP A 632 -19.58 -26.19 2.62
N MET A 633 -19.24 -25.69 3.80
CA MET A 633 -19.63 -24.36 4.25
C MET A 633 -18.40 -23.55 4.66
N MET A 634 -18.40 -22.27 4.31
CA MET A 634 -17.38 -21.36 4.82
C MET A 634 -17.73 -20.93 6.26
N VAL A 635 -16.77 -21.08 7.18
CA VAL A 635 -16.90 -20.61 8.57
C VAL A 635 -16.14 -19.30 8.67
N GLU A 636 -16.84 -18.21 8.46
CA GLU A 636 -16.23 -16.90 8.29
C GLU A 636 -16.96 -15.76 9.02
N ILE A 637 -18.00 -16.10 9.76
CA ILE A 637 -18.74 -15.14 10.60
C ILE A 637 -18.90 -15.72 12.03
N PRO A 638 -18.98 -14.89 13.08
CA PRO A 638 -18.99 -15.37 14.47
C PRO A 638 -20.12 -16.36 14.80
N VAL A 639 -21.31 -16.18 14.20
CA VAL A 639 -22.43 -17.12 14.42
C VAL A 639 -22.09 -18.54 13.94
N ASN A 640 -21.28 -18.70 12.90
CA ASN A 640 -20.85 -20.01 12.40
C ASN A 640 -19.98 -20.72 13.43
N VAL A 641 -19.16 -19.97 14.17
CA VAL A 641 -18.33 -20.51 15.25
C VAL A 641 -19.17 -20.91 16.47
N ILE A 642 -20.11 -20.04 16.85
CA ILE A 642 -20.97 -20.24 18.02
C ILE A 642 -21.88 -21.46 17.80
N GLN A 643 -22.56 -21.51 16.65
CA GLN A 643 -23.59 -22.50 16.30
C GLN A 643 -23.08 -23.61 15.37
N ILE A 644 -21.76 -23.86 15.32
CA ILE A 644 -21.16 -24.82 14.38
C ILE A 644 -21.83 -26.20 14.39
N GLU A 645 -22.24 -26.69 15.57
CA GLU A 645 -22.93 -27.99 15.69
C GLU A 645 -24.31 -27.99 15.01
N ASP A 646 -25.02 -26.87 15.01
CA ASP A 646 -26.33 -26.76 14.34
C ASP A 646 -26.17 -26.67 12.82
N PHE A 647 -25.13 -26.00 12.34
CA PHE A 647 -24.76 -26.04 10.92
C PHE A 647 -24.38 -27.46 10.46
N ILE A 648 -23.65 -28.21 11.30
CA ILE A 648 -23.31 -29.61 11.01
C ILE A 648 -24.57 -30.48 10.88
N LYS A 649 -25.59 -30.28 11.73
CA LYS A 649 -26.86 -31.03 11.67
C LYS A 649 -27.63 -30.84 10.35
N VAL A 650 -27.42 -29.74 9.63
CA VAL A 650 -27.99 -29.54 8.29
C VAL A 650 -27.45 -30.56 7.29
N GLY A 651 -26.30 -31.17 7.59
CA GLY A 651 -25.68 -32.24 6.81
C GLY A 651 -24.73 -31.68 5.76
N ILE A 652 -23.63 -31.09 6.22
CA ILE A 652 -22.46 -30.68 5.43
C ILE A 652 -21.33 -31.71 5.59
N ASP A 653 -20.55 -31.93 4.55
CA ASP A 653 -19.42 -32.86 4.55
C ASP A 653 -18.13 -32.23 5.11
N GLY A 654 -18.04 -30.90 5.03
CA GLY A 654 -16.85 -30.18 5.46
C GLY A 654 -17.08 -28.70 5.69
N VAL A 655 -16.10 -28.07 6.32
CA VAL A 655 -16.03 -26.63 6.48
C VAL A 655 -14.67 -26.11 6.04
N SER A 656 -14.64 -24.89 5.51
CA SER A 656 -13.40 -24.13 5.35
C SER A 656 -13.49 -22.84 6.14
N ILE A 657 -12.54 -22.61 7.04
CA ILE A 657 -12.50 -21.38 7.82
C ILE A 657 -11.95 -20.26 6.93
N GLY A 658 -12.74 -19.21 6.73
CA GLY A 658 -12.31 -17.97 6.09
C GLY A 658 -11.71 -17.04 7.12
N SER A 659 -10.38 -17.11 7.32
CA SER A 659 -9.71 -16.39 8.42
C SER A 659 -9.85 -14.87 8.32
N ASN A 660 -9.92 -14.33 7.10
CA ASN A 660 -10.04 -12.90 6.86
C ASN A 660 -11.34 -12.34 7.42
N ASP A 661 -12.49 -12.76 6.89
CA ASP A 661 -13.80 -12.28 7.33
C ASP A 661 -14.08 -12.68 8.78
N LEU A 662 -13.64 -13.87 9.20
CA LEU A 662 -13.80 -14.28 10.59
C LEU A 662 -13.06 -13.36 11.55
N THR A 663 -11.84 -12.96 11.20
CA THR A 663 -11.06 -12.00 12.00
C THR A 663 -11.77 -10.66 12.01
N MET A 664 -12.04 -10.08 10.83
CA MET A 664 -12.71 -8.78 10.70
C MET A 664 -13.99 -8.68 11.53
N LEU A 665 -14.84 -9.70 11.48
CA LEU A 665 -16.12 -9.71 12.21
C LEU A 665 -15.99 -10.06 13.69
N THR A 666 -14.98 -10.84 14.07
CA THR A 666 -14.74 -11.16 15.48
C THR A 666 -14.12 -9.96 16.23
N THR A 667 -13.27 -9.19 15.56
CA THR A 667 -12.56 -8.04 16.15
C THR A 667 -13.23 -6.71 15.86
N GLY A 668 -14.23 -6.67 14.96
CA GLY A 668 -14.89 -5.42 14.57
C GLY A 668 -13.99 -4.50 13.74
N THR A 669 -13.14 -5.07 12.90
CA THR A 669 -12.15 -4.34 12.09
C THR A 669 -12.46 -4.49 10.61
N ASP A 670 -12.21 -3.45 9.81
CA ASP A 670 -12.13 -3.55 8.36
C ASP A 670 -10.66 -3.38 7.94
N ARG A 671 -10.07 -4.40 7.33
CA ARG A 671 -8.66 -4.36 6.92
C ARG A 671 -8.41 -3.39 5.76
N ASP A 672 -9.46 -3.05 4.99
CA ASP A 672 -9.39 -2.09 3.90
C ASP A 672 -9.54 -0.64 4.44
N ASN A 673 -9.90 -0.51 5.73
CA ASN A 673 -9.91 0.75 6.46
C ASN A 673 -8.60 0.92 7.24
N ALA A 674 -7.75 1.84 6.77
CA ALA A 674 -6.42 2.09 7.33
C ALA A 674 -6.43 2.43 8.83
N GLU A 675 -7.49 3.05 9.35
CA GLU A 675 -7.60 3.47 10.75
C GLU A 675 -7.70 2.31 11.73
N VAL A 676 -8.34 1.20 11.32
CA VAL A 676 -8.58 0.02 12.18
C VAL A 676 -7.83 -1.23 11.71
N ALA A 677 -7.18 -1.18 10.54
CA ALA A 677 -6.41 -2.29 9.99
C ALA A 677 -5.26 -2.74 10.90
N SER A 678 -4.71 -1.86 11.75
CA SER A 678 -3.68 -2.20 12.74
C SER A 678 -4.19 -3.17 13.82
N ALA A 679 -5.49 -3.17 14.10
CA ALA A 679 -6.14 -4.10 15.02
C ALA A 679 -6.51 -5.45 14.38
N PHE A 680 -6.31 -5.61 13.06
CA PHE A 680 -6.51 -6.87 12.36
C PHE A 680 -5.37 -7.84 12.69
N ASP A 681 -5.65 -8.85 13.50
CA ASP A 681 -4.71 -9.96 13.78
C ASP A 681 -5.43 -11.31 13.79
N GLU A 682 -5.12 -12.13 12.79
CA GLU A 682 -5.63 -13.49 12.62
C GLU A 682 -5.12 -14.46 13.72
N ARG A 683 -4.15 -14.03 14.53
CA ARG A 683 -3.61 -14.76 15.69
C ARG A 683 -4.12 -14.21 17.02
N SER A 684 -5.04 -13.25 17.01
CA SER A 684 -5.64 -12.72 18.24
C SER A 684 -6.29 -13.84 19.07
N PRO A 685 -6.35 -13.72 20.41
CA PRO A 685 -6.90 -14.77 21.28
C PRO A 685 -8.32 -15.19 20.90
N SER A 686 -9.18 -14.24 20.52
CA SER A 686 -10.56 -14.48 20.10
C SER A 686 -10.62 -15.31 18.80
N VAL A 687 -9.77 -14.99 17.82
CA VAL A 687 -9.70 -15.76 16.56
C VAL A 687 -9.14 -17.15 16.82
N LEU A 688 -8.05 -17.29 17.59
CA LEU A 688 -7.50 -18.61 17.94
C LEU A 688 -8.51 -19.48 18.71
N TRP A 689 -9.32 -18.89 19.58
CA TRP A 689 -10.42 -19.57 20.26
C TRP A 689 -11.46 -20.09 19.24
N SER A 690 -11.85 -19.25 18.28
CA SER A 690 -12.78 -19.58 17.22
C SER A 690 -12.28 -20.74 16.36
N LEU A 691 -11.02 -20.67 15.89
CA LEU A 691 -10.36 -21.74 15.12
C LEU A 691 -10.39 -23.06 15.89
N ARG A 692 -9.94 -23.03 17.15
CA ARG A 692 -9.86 -24.22 18.01
C ARG A 692 -11.24 -24.84 18.24
N ARG A 693 -12.27 -24.02 18.48
CA ARG A 693 -13.64 -24.48 18.70
C ARG A 693 -14.19 -25.18 17.47
N VAL A 694 -14.13 -24.54 16.31
CA VAL A 694 -14.64 -25.08 15.04
C VAL A 694 -13.96 -26.41 14.72
N ILE A 695 -12.62 -26.43 14.75
CA ILE A 695 -11.85 -27.62 14.39
C ILE A 695 -12.23 -28.81 15.29
N ARG A 696 -12.28 -28.60 16.62
CA ARG A 696 -12.61 -29.68 17.56
C ARG A 696 -14.05 -30.17 17.42
N LYS A 697 -15.00 -29.26 17.22
CA LYS A 697 -16.43 -29.61 17.09
C LYS A 697 -16.72 -30.36 15.79
N CYS A 698 -16.13 -29.95 14.68
CA CYS A 698 -16.24 -30.69 13.42
C CYS A 698 -15.56 -32.07 13.52
N LYS A 699 -14.35 -32.14 14.10
CA LYS A 699 -13.65 -33.42 14.34
C LYS A 699 -14.50 -34.40 15.16
N LYS A 700 -15.17 -33.92 16.22
CA LYS A 700 -16.08 -34.74 17.04
C LYS A 700 -17.22 -35.37 16.23
N HIS A 701 -17.71 -34.69 15.20
CA HIS A 701 -18.81 -35.14 14.35
C HIS A 701 -18.35 -35.77 13.02
N GLY A 702 -17.05 -36.02 12.84
CA GLY A 702 -16.53 -36.59 11.60
C GLY A 702 -16.61 -35.65 10.39
N VAL A 703 -16.82 -34.35 10.60
CA VAL A 703 -16.88 -33.34 9.52
C VAL A 703 -15.49 -32.83 9.21
N THR A 704 -15.14 -32.78 7.92
CA THR A 704 -13.83 -32.31 7.46
C THR A 704 -13.63 -30.82 7.80
N THR A 705 -12.44 -30.43 8.23
CA THR A 705 -12.09 -29.04 8.52
C THR A 705 -10.90 -28.60 7.71
N SER A 706 -11.07 -27.47 7.03
CA SER A 706 -10.02 -26.76 6.32
C SER A 706 -9.91 -25.34 6.85
N ILE A 707 -8.79 -24.69 6.56
CA ILE A 707 -8.64 -23.24 6.65
C ILE A 707 -8.09 -22.73 5.34
N CYS A 708 -8.61 -21.60 4.88
CA CYS A 708 -8.18 -20.92 3.68
C CYS A 708 -7.94 -19.43 3.98
N GLY A 709 -7.15 -18.77 3.13
CA GLY A 709 -6.70 -17.41 3.35
C GLY A 709 -5.19 -17.31 3.41
N GLN A 710 -4.71 -16.11 3.71
CA GLN A 710 -3.28 -15.80 3.71
C GLN A 710 -2.61 -16.23 5.03
N ALA A 711 -3.33 -16.18 6.16
CA ALA A 711 -2.84 -16.60 7.48
C ALA A 711 -2.01 -17.90 7.50
N PRO A 712 -2.51 -19.06 7.03
CA PRO A 712 -1.74 -20.31 7.06
C PRO A 712 -0.54 -20.29 6.11
N SER A 713 -0.56 -19.41 5.11
CA SER A 713 0.58 -19.17 4.23
C SER A 713 1.61 -18.26 4.89
N THR A 714 1.22 -17.36 5.79
CA THR A 714 2.14 -16.40 6.42
C THR A 714 2.73 -16.91 7.72
N TYR A 715 1.89 -17.44 8.61
CA TYR A 715 2.22 -17.68 10.01
C TYR A 715 2.46 -19.16 10.31
N GLU A 716 3.72 -19.55 10.50
CA GLU A 716 4.08 -20.94 10.80
C GLU A 716 3.59 -21.40 12.17
N ASP A 717 3.62 -20.50 13.18
CA ASP A 717 3.11 -20.78 14.52
C ASP A 717 1.60 -21.10 14.52
N LEU A 718 0.85 -20.43 13.64
CA LEU A 718 -0.56 -20.73 13.42
C LEU A 718 -0.76 -22.11 12.82
N VAL A 719 0.03 -22.49 11.80
CA VAL A 719 0.00 -23.83 11.19
C VAL A 719 0.25 -24.91 12.26
N PHE A 720 1.24 -24.73 13.14
CA PHE A 720 1.48 -25.62 14.27
C PHE A 720 0.25 -25.77 15.18
N LYS A 721 -0.40 -24.65 15.55
CA LYS A 721 -1.62 -24.67 16.38
C LYS A 721 -2.77 -25.39 15.68
N LEU A 722 -2.97 -25.14 14.38
CA LEU A 722 -4.02 -25.77 13.57
C LEU A 722 -3.88 -27.30 13.51
N VAL A 723 -2.66 -27.80 13.28
CA VAL A 723 -2.37 -29.23 13.32
C VAL A 723 -2.65 -29.82 14.71
N LYS A 724 -2.21 -29.14 15.77
CA LYS A 724 -2.49 -29.54 17.17
C LYS A 724 -3.98 -29.54 17.51
N TYR A 725 -4.76 -28.65 16.91
CA TYR A 725 -6.23 -28.64 17.08
C TYR A 725 -6.91 -29.79 16.33
N GLY A 726 -6.22 -30.38 15.35
CA GLY A 726 -6.71 -31.52 14.57
C GLY A 726 -7.35 -31.12 13.26
N VAL A 727 -6.87 -30.05 12.60
CA VAL A 727 -7.35 -29.63 11.28
C VAL A 727 -7.11 -30.74 10.25
N THR A 728 -8.08 -30.96 9.37
CA THR A 728 -8.02 -32.03 8.36
C THR A 728 -7.21 -31.62 7.13
N SER A 729 -7.30 -30.35 6.75
CA SER A 729 -6.55 -29.77 5.63
C SER A 729 -6.17 -28.31 5.86
N ILE A 730 -5.13 -27.84 5.19
CA ILE A 730 -4.74 -26.42 5.17
C ILE A 730 -4.57 -26.00 3.72
N SER A 731 -5.28 -24.96 3.30
CA SER A 731 -5.24 -24.42 1.93
C SER A 731 -4.39 -23.17 1.87
N VAL A 732 -3.32 -23.21 1.09
CA VAL A 732 -2.27 -22.17 1.06
C VAL A 732 -2.07 -21.58 -0.33
N ASN A 733 -1.36 -20.46 -0.39
CA ASN A 733 -0.98 -19.86 -1.66
C ASN A 733 0.06 -20.72 -2.40
N PRO A 734 0.09 -20.69 -3.75
CA PRO A 734 1.02 -21.45 -4.60
C PRO A 734 2.50 -21.45 -4.21
N ASP A 735 2.97 -20.37 -3.60
CA ASP A 735 4.35 -20.16 -3.20
C ASP A 735 4.69 -20.73 -1.81
N ALA A 736 3.69 -21.00 -0.97
CA ALA A 736 3.86 -21.48 0.39
C ALA A 736 3.78 -23.01 0.53
N ILE A 737 3.41 -23.74 -0.52
CA ILE A 737 3.12 -25.19 -0.50
C ILE A 737 4.22 -26.02 0.19
N ASP A 738 5.46 -25.96 -0.33
CA ASP A 738 6.55 -26.82 0.15
C ASP A 738 6.92 -26.51 1.61
N ARG A 739 6.95 -25.21 1.95
CA ARG A 739 7.28 -24.73 3.29
C ARG A 739 6.22 -25.13 4.31
N VAL A 740 4.94 -24.87 4.01
CA VAL A 740 3.84 -25.21 4.93
C VAL A 740 3.70 -26.72 5.10
N ARG A 741 3.92 -27.50 4.04
CA ARG A 741 4.00 -28.97 4.15
C ARG A 741 5.10 -29.42 5.12
N SER A 742 6.27 -28.78 5.08
CA SER A 742 7.36 -29.05 6.04
C SER A 742 6.95 -28.69 7.47
N VAL A 743 6.29 -27.55 7.68
CA VAL A 743 5.81 -27.13 9.01
C VAL A 743 4.76 -28.10 9.55
N ILE A 744 3.81 -28.54 8.71
CA ILE A 744 2.81 -29.55 9.07
C ILE A 744 3.49 -30.85 9.49
N TYR A 745 4.46 -31.33 8.71
CA TYR A 745 5.19 -32.56 9.01
C TYR A 745 5.89 -32.51 10.38
N GLU A 746 6.54 -31.39 10.70
CA GLU A 746 7.19 -31.22 12.01
C GLU A 746 6.16 -31.08 13.14
N ALA A 747 5.04 -30.39 12.92
CA ALA A 747 3.94 -30.31 13.88
C ALA A 747 3.33 -31.69 14.18
N GLU A 748 3.13 -32.52 13.16
CA GLU A 748 2.63 -33.89 13.30
C GLU A 748 3.57 -34.78 14.10
N LYS A 749 4.89 -34.71 13.83
CA LYS A 749 5.89 -35.42 14.64
C LYS A 749 5.81 -35.06 16.11
N GLU A 750 5.68 -33.77 16.43
CA GLU A 750 5.58 -33.31 17.82
C GLU A 750 4.34 -33.92 18.49
N VAL A 751 3.18 -33.90 17.81
CA VAL A 751 1.93 -34.48 18.32
C VAL A 751 2.07 -35.99 18.56
N VAL A 752 2.67 -36.73 17.62
CA VAL A 752 2.90 -38.18 17.77
C VAL A 752 3.89 -38.50 18.88
N SER A 753 4.96 -37.71 19.03
CA SER A 753 5.98 -37.93 20.07
C SER A 753 5.43 -37.72 21.49
N LYS A 754 4.49 -36.78 21.67
CA LYS A 754 3.84 -36.52 22.95
C LYS A 754 2.72 -37.50 23.28
N GLY A 755 2.14 -38.20 22.30
CA GLY A 755 1.13 -39.24 22.53
C GLY A 755 1.68 -40.64 22.81
N ARG A 756 3.01 -40.83 22.72
CA ARG A 756 3.71 -42.09 23.07
C ARG A 756 4.33 -42.06 24.48
N LYS A 757 4.28 -40.91 25.16
CA LYS A 757 4.48 -40.79 26.61
C LYS A 757 3.12 -40.72 27.27
#